data_AF-A0A0J7KML5-F1
#
_entry.id   AF-A0A0J7KML5-F1
#
_cell.length_a   1.000
_cell.length_b   1.000
_cell.length_c   1.000
_cell.angle_alpha   90.00
_cell.angle_beta   90.00
_cell.angle_gamma   90.00
#
_symmetry.space_group_name_H-M   'P 1'
#
loop_
_entity.id
_entity.type
_entity.pdbx_description
1 polymer ?
#
loop_
_entity_poly.entity_id
_entity_poly.type
_entity_poly.pdbx_seq_one_letter_code
_entity_poly.pdbx_strand_id
1 'polypeptide(L)'
;MPNGIIAQNNTFENLFGLDSHESIASYNTEENIELLPHEKTDTSLELEDLDVEEKDLTPIEEKDDGKNLAKILPEIKHSFAAKGESEKESDLPFVQTISGKMGDERNGKYLTVNGYLEFSDPPEYLTYPLVFPIKDWPRKNDPSFIGIFFSKCRIGRLRKTDIDQRKPGVYFRLERDLQGRNDQFGVEMRERVMWDIRQGVVGADSFVPKHALIATWKNMTFAGGIDQSLHRTNTFQLVLATDEVFTYAIFNYLNIQWTSHTEAGGDTTQGENGVAAFVGFNAGNGTRSYEYKPYSQATTIRDLTSRGWANGFPGRHIFRIDEKIMLGTCNKDIAGAHLPLVFAPESGNMLGGTVVNITGPCFNESQKIKCRFENEVVMGVVIDRNRAICVQPFLKYEGYIRFYIAIDSGTYDWKGKYFVVRKISLSLVKQNSREIFACAETPATATERIFFSDKEAVHMKSPAEIKITWNAYNLTTNIGAGIQISLWGYRETTTRPEFEFITTLESSHTNTGSYIIKPDKYRDAYNPYHRDMVFGFLQINLTEPQLYSGLLITPSLWSRPIPIGWYFSSQWERLYGSRWSQKICDKWIMNDRYLKNFAAEVALCPCILDHALYDKGRFLPDYNCDKDSNIDCYYNQYASHCVRTGAPNLDGSEQQCCYDKNGFLMLTYDQQWGSRPHRSHNLGYFPWNEANKVPTLSHWYHDVVPMYTCCLWQEEQAVGCETFRFERRPSQDCIAYQSPGVATVFGDPHFVTFDGLEYTFNGKGEFVLLRVNDLKDKLDVQGRFEQMPNNAYGSVMATHLTSIAARGNNSATIEVRLRPPHAQWRYRLDVFADGQRIYFDRPSLKFQHFPGVVVYTPTYILNQSEVIIMFDTGAGVEVVENEGFLSTRMYLPWTYLVKKVHL
;
A
#
# COMPACT_ATOMS: atom_id res chain seq x y z
N MET A 1 22.65 20.11 -7.30
CA MET A 1 23.39 18.82 -7.30
C MET A 1 24.78 19.06 -6.72
N PRO A 2 25.27 18.27 -5.77
CA PRO A 2 26.70 18.25 -5.45
C PRO A 2 27.41 17.33 -6.45
N ASN A 3 28.13 17.92 -7.42
CA ASN A 3 29.03 17.16 -8.29
C ASN A 3 30.30 16.83 -7.50
N GLY A 4 30.35 15.62 -6.92
CA GLY A 4 31.51 15.11 -6.18
C GLY A 4 31.36 13.61 -5.94
N ILE A 5 32.48 12.88 -5.99
CA ILE A 5 32.54 11.41 -5.85
C ILE A 5 31.76 10.65 -6.96
N ILE A 6 32.07 10.99 -8.21
CA ILE A 6 31.99 10.05 -9.35
C ILE A 6 33.39 9.97 -9.95
N ALA A 7 33.77 8.78 -10.44
CA ALA A 7 35.06 8.42 -11.05
C ALA A 7 36.27 8.34 -10.11
N GLN A 8 36.41 7.18 -9.45
CA GLN A 8 37.70 6.47 -9.44
C GLN A 8 37.49 5.04 -9.94
N ASN A 9 38.28 4.65 -10.95
CA ASN A 9 38.44 3.32 -11.56
C ASN A 9 37.17 2.48 -11.83
N ASN A 10 36.67 2.58 -13.06
CA ASN A 10 35.66 1.68 -13.62
C ASN A 10 36.27 0.31 -14.00
N THR A 11 36.13 -0.68 -13.13
CA THR A 11 36.14 -2.11 -13.49
C THR A 11 34.87 -2.77 -12.99
N PHE A 12 34.42 -3.83 -13.67
CA PHE A 12 33.22 -4.58 -13.25
C PHE A 12 33.46 -5.31 -11.91
N GLU A 13 34.72 -5.61 -11.60
CA GLU A 13 35.16 -6.28 -10.36
C GLU A 13 35.02 -5.36 -9.13
N ASN A 14 35.24 -4.05 -9.28
CA ASN A 14 35.00 -3.05 -8.23
C ASN A 14 33.52 -2.98 -7.76
N LEU A 15 32.58 -3.56 -8.50
CA LEU A 15 31.16 -3.67 -8.11
C LEU A 15 30.82 -4.90 -7.28
N PHE A 16 31.70 -5.90 -7.21
CA PHE A 16 31.49 -7.08 -6.37
C PHE A 16 31.93 -6.88 -4.91
N GLY A 17 32.52 -5.72 -4.58
CA GLY A 17 33.01 -5.44 -3.22
C GLY A 17 34.23 -6.27 -2.81
N LEU A 18 34.97 -6.81 -3.79
CA LEU A 18 36.09 -7.72 -3.55
C LEU A 18 37.34 -7.00 -2.99
N ASP A 19 37.61 -5.76 -3.39
CA ASP A 19 38.91 -5.11 -3.16
C ASP A 19 39.07 -4.43 -1.78
N SER A 20 38.35 -4.89 -0.75
CA SER A 20 38.70 -4.63 0.65
C SER A 20 40.00 -5.39 0.99
N HIS A 21 41.12 -4.68 0.90
CA HIS A 21 42.48 -5.23 0.93
C HIS A 21 42.98 -5.51 2.37
N GLU A 22 42.34 -6.40 3.12
CA GLU A 22 42.81 -6.79 4.46
C GLU A 22 42.53 -8.27 4.82
N SER A 23 43.53 -8.90 5.46
CA SER A 23 43.54 -10.24 6.06
C SER A 23 42.73 -11.37 5.39
N ILE A 24 43.33 -12.07 4.42
CA ILE A 24 42.97 -13.45 4.09
C ILE A 24 44.15 -14.36 4.45
N ALA A 25 44.03 -15.09 5.57
CA ALA A 25 45.01 -16.09 5.96
C ALA A 25 44.83 -17.38 5.13
N SER A 26 45.90 -17.85 4.49
CA SER A 26 45.90 -19.09 3.70
C SER A 26 46.66 -20.21 4.40
N TYR A 27 45.96 -21.26 4.82
CA TYR A 27 46.59 -22.54 5.14
C TYR A 27 46.66 -23.46 3.92
N ASN A 28 47.79 -24.16 3.81
CA ASN A 28 48.00 -25.31 2.94
C ASN A 28 48.00 -26.58 3.81
N THR A 29 47.58 -27.71 3.24
CA THR A 29 47.70 -29.03 3.88
C THR A 29 48.15 -30.07 2.85
N GLU A 30 49.47 -30.17 2.67
CA GLU A 30 50.13 -31.41 2.29
C GLU A 30 50.86 -31.91 3.54
N GLU A 31 50.33 -32.95 4.21
CA GLU A 31 51.13 -33.89 5.00
C GLU A 31 50.32 -35.15 5.33
N ASN A 32 51.00 -36.22 5.76
CA ASN A 32 50.49 -37.57 5.74
C ASN A 32 49.69 -37.95 7.00
N ILE A 33 48.74 -38.87 6.84
CA ILE A 33 48.04 -39.55 7.94
C ILE A 33 48.37 -41.05 7.87
N GLU A 34 49.05 -41.55 8.89
CA GLU A 34 49.21 -43.00 9.11
C GLU A 34 47.99 -43.61 9.80
N LEU A 35 47.85 -44.94 9.71
CA LEU A 35 46.70 -45.71 10.16
C LEU A 35 46.93 -46.39 11.53
N LEU A 36 45.83 -46.97 12.05
CA LEU A 36 45.69 -47.99 13.14
C LEU A 36 44.99 -47.44 14.42
N PRO A 37 44.34 -48.29 15.25
CA PRO A 37 42.94 -48.64 14.97
C PRO A 37 42.00 -48.52 16.20
N HIS A 38 40.69 -48.64 15.96
CA HIS A 38 39.68 -48.75 17.03
C HIS A 38 39.42 -50.22 17.42
N GLU A 39 39.53 -50.55 18.70
CA GLU A 39 38.97 -51.78 19.29
C GLU A 39 37.53 -51.55 19.80
N LYS A 40 36.82 -52.66 20.06
CA LYS A 40 35.47 -52.72 20.65
C LYS A 40 35.49 -53.48 21.98
N THR A 41 34.63 -53.07 22.91
CA THR A 41 34.10 -53.92 24.00
C THR A 41 32.64 -53.56 24.31
N ASP A 42 31.86 -54.54 24.76
CA ASP A 42 30.40 -54.45 25.03
C ASP A 42 30.08 -54.62 26.55
N THR A 43 28.77 -54.62 26.90
CA THR A 43 28.08 -55.20 28.09
C THR A 43 27.63 -54.32 29.29
N SER A 44 26.34 -53.90 29.23
CA SER A 44 25.19 -54.17 30.15
C SER A 44 25.30 -54.38 31.68
N LEU A 45 24.34 -53.78 32.42
CA LEU A 45 23.51 -54.21 33.60
C LEU A 45 22.47 -53.06 33.86
N GLU A 46 21.16 -53.18 34.10
CA GLU A 46 20.31 -53.84 35.14
C GLU A 46 20.43 -53.23 36.57
N LEU A 47 19.39 -53.14 37.43
CA LEU A 47 17.91 -52.86 37.35
C LEU A 47 17.38 -52.55 38.81
N GLU A 48 16.06 -52.64 39.08
CA GLU A 48 15.35 -52.47 40.39
C GLU A 48 15.31 -51.01 40.99
N ASP A 49 14.32 -50.49 41.76
CA ASP A 49 12.87 -50.72 42.02
C ASP A 49 12.35 -49.53 42.93
N LEU A 50 11.10 -49.28 43.42
CA LEU A 50 9.76 -49.92 43.47
C LEU A 50 8.64 -48.83 43.78
N ASP A 51 7.38 -49.26 43.98
CA ASP A 51 6.10 -48.67 44.52
C ASP A 51 6.02 -47.24 45.15
N VAL A 52 4.95 -46.42 45.08
CA VAL A 52 3.45 -46.53 44.96
C VAL A 52 2.66 -46.44 46.31
N GLU A 53 1.80 -45.40 46.46
CA GLU A 53 0.50 -45.46 47.19
C GLU A 53 -0.43 -44.25 46.86
N GLU A 54 -1.76 -44.38 47.08
CA GLU A 54 -2.84 -43.42 46.74
C GLU A 54 -4.05 -43.59 47.69
N LYS A 55 -4.80 -42.53 48.09
CA LYS A 55 -6.21 -42.61 48.59
C LYS A 55 -7.01 -41.31 48.93
N ASP A 56 -8.30 -41.33 48.54
CA ASP A 56 -9.57 -40.89 49.21
C ASP A 56 -9.83 -39.48 49.83
N LEU A 57 -10.43 -38.59 49.01
CA LEU A 57 -11.82 -38.04 49.07
C LEU A 57 -12.47 -37.32 50.31
N THR A 58 -12.86 -36.04 50.08
CA THR A 58 -14.13 -35.33 50.50
C THR A 58 -14.24 -34.68 51.93
N PRO A 59 -15.32 -33.90 52.29
CA PRO A 59 -15.49 -32.45 52.01
C PRO A 59 -15.96 -31.59 53.24
N ILE A 60 -16.25 -30.26 53.07
CA ILE A 60 -17.35 -29.42 53.70
C ILE A 60 -17.05 -27.89 53.86
N GLU A 61 -18.01 -27.07 53.36
CA GLU A 61 -18.57 -25.73 53.75
C GLU A 61 -17.77 -24.41 54.06
N GLU A 62 -18.55 -23.32 53.98
CA GLU A 62 -18.31 -21.87 53.79
C GLU A 62 -17.64 -21.05 54.95
N LYS A 63 -16.95 -19.94 54.61
CA LYS A 63 -17.51 -18.55 54.77
C LYS A 63 -16.63 -17.39 54.24
N ASP A 64 -17.25 -16.20 54.16
CA ASP A 64 -16.73 -14.92 53.63
C ASP A 64 -15.44 -14.39 54.29
N ASP A 65 -14.58 -13.74 53.48
CA ASP A 65 -14.42 -12.28 53.56
C ASP A 65 -13.72 -11.69 52.29
N GLY A 66 -14.08 -10.47 51.89
CA GLY A 66 -13.83 -9.98 50.51
C GLY A 66 -12.56 -9.14 50.25
N LYS A 67 -12.02 -9.20 49.01
CA LYS A 67 -11.12 -8.19 48.42
C LYS A 67 -11.02 -8.27 46.89
N ASN A 68 -10.90 -7.09 46.26
CA ASN A 68 -10.72 -6.81 44.82
C ASN A 68 -10.15 -7.94 43.95
N LEU A 69 -10.91 -8.38 42.94
CA LEU A 69 -10.36 -9.16 41.82
C LEU A 69 -9.99 -8.23 40.66
N ALA A 70 -8.68 -8.03 40.45
CA ALA A 70 -8.15 -7.36 39.26
C ALA A 70 -7.62 -8.41 38.28
N LYS A 71 -7.83 -8.16 36.98
CA LYS A 71 -7.23 -8.81 35.79
C LYS A 71 -6.42 -10.09 36.02
N ILE A 72 -6.94 -11.22 35.54
CA ILE A 72 -6.12 -12.37 35.14
C ILE A 72 -6.11 -12.41 33.61
N LEU A 73 -4.94 -12.20 33.02
CA LEU A 73 -4.60 -12.41 31.61
C LEU A 73 -3.36 -13.32 31.61
N PRO A 74 -3.31 -14.40 30.82
CA PRO A 74 -2.12 -15.23 30.74
C PRO A 74 -1.00 -14.48 30.01
N GLU A 75 0.18 -14.35 30.65
CA GLU A 75 1.33 -13.68 30.04
C GLU A 75 1.96 -14.53 28.94
N ILE A 76 1.88 -14.06 27.69
CA ILE A 76 2.67 -14.59 26.58
C ILE A 76 4.11 -14.08 26.71
N LYS A 77 5.06 -14.99 26.90
CA LYS A 77 6.49 -14.66 27.10
C LYS A 77 7.14 -14.10 25.82
N HIS A 78 7.20 -12.77 25.71
CA HIS A 78 8.07 -12.09 24.74
C HIS A 78 9.55 -12.19 25.18
N SER A 79 10.29 -13.16 24.64
CA SER A 79 11.67 -13.45 25.04
C SER A 79 12.75 -12.68 24.24
N PHE A 80 12.73 -11.35 24.30
CA PHE A 80 13.85 -10.51 23.88
C PHE A 80 14.09 -9.34 24.85
N ALA A 81 14.83 -9.61 25.92
CA ALA A 81 15.35 -8.61 26.84
C ALA A 81 16.86 -8.86 27.03
N ALA A 82 17.69 -7.92 26.59
CA ALA A 82 19.13 -8.02 26.78
C ALA A 82 19.49 -7.67 28.24
N LYS A 83 20.08 -8.63 28.97
CA LYS A 83 20.95 -8.29 30.10
C LYS A 83 22.33 -7.97 29.55
N GLY A 84 22.86 -6.81 29.91
CA GLY A 84 24.25 -6.46 29.64
C GLY A 84 25.15 -6.94 30.77
N GLU A 85 26.28 -7.53 30.41
CA GLU A 85 27.48 -7.60 31.24
C GLU A 85 28.69 -7.51 30.30
N SER A 86 29.83 -7.04 30.81
CA SER A 86 30.90 -6.49 29.97
C SER A 86 32.10 -7.41 29.85
N GLU A 87 32.57 -7.63 28.62
CA GLU A 87 33.99 -7.92 28.37
C GLU A 87 34.42 -7.32 27.02
N LYS A 88 35.72 -7.03 26.89
CA LYS A 88 36.31 -6.41 25.70
C LYS A 88 37.18 -7.42 24.98
N GLU A 89 36.83 -7.74 23.74
CA GLU A 89 37.78 -8.31 22.80
C GLU A 89 37.62 -7.64 21.43
N SER A 90 38.64 -7.75 20.58
CA SER A 90 38.79 -6.87 19.41
C SER A 90 38.31 -7.52 18.10
N ASP A 91 37.15 -7.10 17.62
CA ASP A 91 36.59 -7.55 16.34
C ASP A 91 37.46 -7.16 15.13
N LEU A 92 38.02 -8.17 14.47
CA LEU A 92 38.51 -8.10 13.08
C LEU A 92 37.48 -8.75 12.15
N PRO A 93 37.28 -8.24 10.92
CA PRO A 93 36.22 -8.73 10.03
C PRO A 93 36.49 -10.17 9.53
N PHE A 94 35.64 -11.11 9.95
CA PHE A 94 35.79 -12.53 9.65
C PHE A 94 35.28 -12.88 8.24
N VAL A 95 36.16 -13.44 7.38
CA VAL A 95 35.82 -13.89 6.01
C VAL A 95 35.86 -15.41 5.94
N GLN A 96 34.69 -16.06 5.97
CA GLN A 96 34.57 -17.52 5.94
C GLN A 96 34.38 -18.05 4.51
N THR A 97 35.09 -19.14 4.18
CA THR A 97 34.94 -19.86 2.89
C THR A 97 34.32 -21.24 3.16
N ILE A 98 33.18 -21.56 2.54
CA ILE A 98 32.43 -22.79 2.84
C ILE A 98 32.80 -23.93 1.89
N SER A 99 33.09 -25.11 2.43
CA SER A 99 33.25 -26.37 1.69
C SER A 99 32.59 -27.53 2.44
N GLY A 100 31.46 -28.03 1.93
CA GLY A 100 30.75 -29.20 2.46
C GLY A 100 29.93 -28.92 3.74
N LYS A 101 28.71 -29.47 3.82
CA LYS A 101 27.80 -29.26 4.96
C LYS A 101 28.39 -29.79 6.27
N MET A 102 28.54 -28.91 7.28
CA MET A 102 28.47 -29.28 8.70
C MET A 102 28.03 -28.05 9.52
N GLY A 103 27.14 -28.24 10.51
CA GLY A 103 26.87 -27.29 11.61
C GLY A 103 27.61 -27.75 12.88
N ASP A 104 27.47 -27.14 14.05
CA ASP A 104 26.68 -25.98 14.51
C ASP A 104 27.68 -24.98 15.19
N GLU A 105 27.36 -23.82 15.76
CA GLU A 105 26.22 -23.43 16.60
C GLU A 105 25.54 -22.12 16.15
N ARG A 106 24.28 -21.92 16.57
CA ARG A 106 23.51 -20.66 16.51
C ARG A 106 23.06 -20.24 15.11
N ASN A 107 22.38 -21.17 14.43
CA ASN A 107 21.41 -20.92 13.33
C ASN A 107 21.98 -20.47 11.97
N GLY A 108 23.10 -21.03 11.53
CA GLY A 108 23.69 -20.79 10.19
C GLY A 108 23.01 -21.51 9.00
N LYS A 109 21.68 -21.48 8.86
CA LYS A 109 20.96 -22.27 7.82
C LYS A 109 20.89 -21.66 6.40
N TYR A 110 21.38 -20.45 6.16
CA TYR A 110 20.82 -19.58 5.12
C TYR A 110 21.42 -19.60 3.70
N LEU A 111 22.61 -20.16 3.47
CA LEU A 111 23.35 -19.98 2.21
C LEU A 111 23.79 -21.31 1.59
N THR A 112 23.43 -21.55 0.33
CA THR A 112 23.75 -22.82 -0.37
C THR A 112 24.80 -22.64 -1.47
N VAL A 113 25.53 -23.72 -1.75
CA VAL A 113 26.45 -23.82 -2.90
C VAL A 113 25.68 -23.78 -4.24
N ASN A 114 24.38 -24.10 -4.22
CA ASN A 114 23.50 -24.31 -5.37
C ASN A 114 22.85 -23.02 -5.93
N GLY A 115 23.43 -21.85 -5.65
CA GLY A 115 22.99 -20.57 -6.20
C GLY A 115 21.68 -20.02 -5.65
N TYR A 116 21.31 -20.38 -4.41
CA TYR A 116 20.14 -19.81 -3.71
C TYR A 116 20.39 -19.62 -2.20
N LEU A 117 19.68 -18.64 -1.60
CA LEU A 117 19.50 -18.52 -0.15
C LEU A 117 18.29 -19.33 0.29
N GLU A 118 18.39 -20.07 1.38
CA GLU A 118 17.38 -20.99 1.92
C GLU A 118 16.85 -20.45 3.26
N PHE A 119 15.53 -20.39 3.48
CA PHE A 119 14.93 -19.96 4.75
C PHE A 119 14.09 -21.05 5.44
N SER A 120 13.65 -22.08 4.71
CA SER A 120 13.04 -23.29 5.27
C SER A 120 13.41 -24.54 4.47
N ASP A 121 13.43 -25.68 5.15
CA ASP A 121 13.97 -26.94 4.62
C ASP A 121 13.19 -27.45 3.39
N PRO A 122 13.87 -27.80 2.27
CA PRO A 122 13.25 -28.27 1.03
C PRO A 122 12.72 -29.72 1.13
N PRO A 123 11.86 -30.15 0.18
CA PRO A 123 11.48 -31.55 0.07
C PRO A 123 12.70 -32.41 -0.33
N GLU A 124 12.70 -33.68 0.09
CA GLU A 124 13.79 -34.64 -0.16
C GLU A 124 14.16 -34.76 -1.66
N TYR A 125 13.17 -34.63 -2.54
CA TYR A 125 13.32 -34.74 -3.98
C TYR A 125 12.67 -33.55 -4.69
N LEU A 126 13.42 -32.92 -5.60
CA LEU A 126 12.93 -31.87 -6.49
C LEU A 126 12.76 -32.43 -7.90
N THR A 127 11.59 -32.19 -8.51
CA THR A 127 11.32 -32.53 -9.91
C THR A 127 11.59 -31.34 -10.82
N TYR A 128 12.28 -31.55 -11.94
CA TYR A 128 12.54 -30.51 -12.96
C TYR A 128 11.54 -30.64 -14.12
N PRO A 129 10.95 -29.54 -14.65
CA PRO A 129 11.10 -28.15 -14.18
C PRO A 129 10.47 -27.93 -12.80
N LEU A 130 11.09 -27.03 -12.04
CA LEU A 130 10.64 -26.61 -10.71
C LEU A 130 9.33 -25.84 -10.83
N VAL A 131 8.35 -26.21 -10.01
CA VAL A 131 7.03 -25.57 -9.94
C VAL A 131 6.72 -25.26 -8.49
N PHE A 132 6.61 -23.96 -8.18
CA PHE A 132 6.25 -23.44 -6.87
C PHE A 132 4.94 -22.62 -6.98
N PRO A 133 4.19 -22.43 -5.88
CA PRO A 133 4.29 -23.21 -4.65
C PRO A 133 3.96 -24.70 -4.89
N ILE A 134 4.47 -25.59 -4.04
CA ILE A 134 4.28 -27.04 -4.21
C ILE A 134 2.81 -27.42 -4.00
N LYS A 135 2.20 -28.00 -5.05
CA LYS A 135 0.77 -28.39 -5.09
C LYS A 135 0.34 -29.39 -4.00
N ASP A 136 1.28 -30.18 -3.48
CA ASP A 136 1.03 -31.18 -2.45
C ASP A 136 1.12 -30.61 -1.02
N TRP A 137 1.43 -29.32 -0.84
CA TRP A 137 1.45 -28.69 0.47
C TRP A 137 0.09 -28.82 1.19
N PRO A 138 0.04 -29.18 2.49
CA PRO A 138 1.15 -29.33 3.45
C PRO A 138 1.73 -30.75 3.56
N ARG A 139 1.41 -31.70 2.67
CA ARG A 139 1.96 -33.08 2.71
C ARG A 139 3.42 -33.17 2.27
N LYS A 140 3.92 -32.16 1.57
CA LYS A 140 5.34 -31.96 1.22
C LYS A 140 5.71 -30.53 1.58
N ASN A 141 6.90 -30.33 2.16
CA ASN A 141 7.39 -29.00 2.53
C ASN A 141 7.58 -28.12 1.30
N ASP A 142 7.06 -26.90 1.33
CA ASP A 142 7.24 -25.87 0.30
C ASP A 142 8.29 -24.85 0.78
N PRO A 143 9.53 -24.89 0.23
CA PRO A 143 10.66 -24.14 0.80
C PRO A 143 10.57 -22.65 0.49
N SER A 144 10.90 -21.84 1.49
CA SER A 144 11.09 -20.39 1.34
C SER A 144 12.54 -20.11 0.92
N PHE A 145 12.77 -19.43 -0.21
CA PHE A 145 14.11 -19.25 -0.78
C PHE A 145 14.22 -18.06 -1.76
N ILE A 146 15.45 -17.55 -1.94
CA ILE A 146 15.82 -16.60 -3.01
C ILE A 146 16.76 -17.29 -4.00
N GLY A 147 16.26 -17.59 -5.20
CA GLY A 147 17.03 -18.23 -6.27
C GLY A 147 17.60 -17.19 -7.23
N ILE A 148 18.89 -16.87 -7.08
CA ILE A 148 19.61 -16.08 -8.09
C ILE A 148 20.05 -16.94 -9.28
N PHE A 149 20.43 -18.20 -9.03
CA PHE A 149 20.74 -19.20 -10.05
C PHE A 149 20.55 -20.61 -9.46
N PHE A 150 19.30 -21.00 -9.17
CA PHE A 150 19.02 -22.28 -8.51
C PHE A 150 19.31 -23.45 -9.46
N SER A 151 20.43 -24.13 -9.23
CA SER A 151 20.84 -25.36 -9.92
C SER A 151 21.85 -26.12 -9.06
N LYS A 152 21.97 -27.45 -9.19
CA LYS A 152 23.00 -28.20 -8.47
C LYS A 152 24.39 -27.80 -8.99
N CYS A 153 25.21 -27.22 -8.11
CA CYS A 153 26.50 -26.61 -8.45
C CYS A 153 27.67 -27.34 -7.76
N ARG A 154 28.87 -27.21 -8.34
CA ARG A 154 30.14 -27.68 -7.79
C ARG A 154 31.18 -26.57 -7.89
N ILE A 155 32.13 -26.51 -6.96
CA ILE A 155 33.24 -25.55 -7.03
C ILE A 155 34.12 -25.88 -8.25
N GLY A 156 34.35 -24.89 -9.11
CA GLY A 156 35.17 -25.04 -10.32
C GLY A 156 36.67 -24.85 -10.09
N ARG A 157 37.43 -24.71 -11.18
CA ARG A 157 38.88 -24.46 -11.19
C ARG A 157 39.22 -23.18 -11.97
N LEU A 158 40.03 -22.32 -11.35
CA LEU A 158 40.64 -21.14 -11.99
C LEU A 158 41.40 -21.53 -13.27
N ARG A 159 41.45 -20.59 -14.22
CA ARG A 159 42.39 -20.60 -15.33
C ARG A 159 43.52 -19.61 -15.01
N LYS A 160 44.73 -19.85 -15.54
CA LYS A 160 45.86 -18.90 -15.46
C LYS A 160 45.62 -17.58 -16.22
N THR A 161 44.51 -17.49 -16.94
CA THR A 161 44.06 -16.33 -17.71
C THR A 161 42.93 -15.55 -17.06
N ASP A 162 42.40 -16.02 -15.91
CA ASP A 162 41.34 -15.31 -15.19
C ASP A 162 41.94 -14.07 -14.51
N ILE A 163 41.24 -12.93 -14.53
CA ILE A 163 41.75 -11.66 -13.98
C ILE A 163 41.84 -11.76 -12.45
N ASP A 164 40.70 -11.99 -11.79
CA ASP A 164 40.66 -12.29 -10.36
C ASP A 164 41.13 -13.74 -10.08
N GLN A 165 42.32 -13.87 -9.47
CA GLN A 165 42.95 -15.13 -9.05
C GLN A 165 42.55 -15.64 -7.64
N ARG A 166 41.60 -15.01 -6.94
CA ARG A 166 41.08 -15.52 -5.64
C ARG A 166 40.46 -16.92 -5.80
N LYS A 167 40.49 -17.76 -4.77
CA LYS A 167 39.99 -19.14 -4.82
C LYS A 167 38.51 -19.20 -5.30
N PRO A 168 38.11 -20.20 -6.12
CA PRO A 168 36.70 -20.46 -6.43
C PRO A 168 35.94 -20.90 -5.17
N GLY A 169 34.64 -20.60 -5.09
CA GLY A 169 33.81 -20.94 -3.95
C GLY A 169 32.65 -19.96 -3.72
N VAL A 170 32.04 -20.05 -2.54
CA VAL A 170 30.99 -19.12 -2.10
C VAL A 170 31.51 -18.26 -0.96
N TYR A 171 31.40 -16.95 -1.13
CA TYR A 171 31.78 -15.93 -0.16
C TYR A 171 30.52 -15.18 0.29
N PHE A 172 30.43 -14.81 1.56
CA PHE A 172 29.34 -13.96 2.04
C PHE A 172 29.78 -13.01 3.14
N ARG A 173 29.01 -11.93 3.31
CA ARG A 173 29.17 -10.94 4.37
C ARG A 173 27.80 -10.42 4.77
N LEU A 174 27.48 -10.51 6.06
CA LEU A 174 26.25 -9.98 6.65
C LEU A 174 26.58 -8.75 7.49
N GLU A 175 26.10 -7.59 7.09
CA GLU A 175 26.18 -6.34 7.84
C GLU A 175 24.84 -6.03 8.52
N ARG A 176 24.92 -5.61 9.78
CA ARG A 176 23.77 -5.24 10.61
C ARG A 176 23.95 -3.83 11.17
N ASP A 177 22.84 -3.13 11.30
CA ASP A 177 22.74 -1.74 11.79
C ASP A 177 23.75 -0.75 11.17
N LEU A 178 23.78 -0.71 9.83
CA LEU A 178 24.54 0.25 9.02
C LEU A 178 24.19 1.72 9.32
N GLN A 179 23.05 1.98 9.98
CA GLN A 179 22.65 3.32 10.40
C GLN A 179 23.40 3.78 11.67
N GLY A 180 23.65 2.88 12.63
CA GLY A 180 24.47 3.15 13.82
C GLY A 180 25.99 3.17 13.56
N ARG A 181 26.45 2.58 12.44
CA ARG A 181 27.87 2.48 12.09
C ARG A 181 28.47 3.81 11.57
N ASN A 182 29.62 4.17 12.15
CA ASN A 182 30.40 5.38 11.85
C ASN A 182 31.80 5.08 11.29
N ASP A 183 32.18 3.81 11.15
CA ASP A 183 33.44 3.41 10.51
C ASP A 183 33.37 3.61 8.98
N GLN A 184 34.53 3.86 8.36
CA GLN A 184 34.61 4.18 6.93
C GLN A 184 33.92 3.12 6.05
N PHE A 185 34.16 1.82 6.31
CA PHE A 185 33.56 0.74 5.54
C PHE A 185 32.04 0.71 5.69
N GLY A 186 31.53 0.79 6.94
CA GLY A 186 30.09 0.82 7.22
C GLY A 186 29.39 1.99 6.52
N VAL A 187 30.01 3.17 6.52
CA VAL A 187 29.51 4.36 5.81
C VAL A 187 29.56 4.14 4.29
N GLU A 188 30.71 3.76 3.72
CA GLU A 188 30.84 3.52 2.27
C GLU A 188 29.85 2.47 1.76
N MET A 189 29.67 1.37 2.50
CA MET A 189 28.70 0.33 2.15
C MET A 189 27.25 0.82 2.28
N ARG A 190 26.91 1.58 3.33
CA ARG A 190 25.57 2.18 3.47
C ARG A 190 25.26 3.12 2.31
N GLU A 191 26.13 4.09 2.04
CA GLU A 191 25.93 5.08 0.98
C GLU A 191 25.86 4.39 -0.39
N ARG A 192 26.76 3.44 -0.68
CA ARG A 192 26.77 2.72 -1.96
C ARG A 192 25.49 1.91 -2.19
N VAL A 193 25.05 1.14 -1.20
CA VAL A 193 23.80 0.34 -1.30
C VAL A 193 22.57 1.25 -1.38
N MET A 194 22.57 2.36 -0.63
CA MET A 194 21.50 3.36 -0.68
C MET A 194 21.36 3.96 -2.09
N TRP A 195 22.46 4.45 -2.67
CA TRP A 195 22.44 5.03 -4.01
C TRP A 195 22.16 3.99 -5.10
N ASP A 196 22.71 2.77 -4.99
CA ASP A 196 22.44 1.70 -5.94
C ASP A 196 20.95 1.32 -6.01
N ILE A 197 20.22 1.39 -4.89
CA ILE A 197 18.77 1.11 -4.84
C ILE A 197 17.94 2.32 -5.24
N ARG A 198 18.27 3.53 -4.76
CA ARG A 198 17.56 4.79 -5.11
C ARG A 198 17.64 5.12 -6.60
N GLN A 199 18.77 4.86 -7.25
CA GLN A 199 18.92 5.06 -8.69
C GLN A 199 18.37 3.86 -9.49
N GLY A 200 18.40 2.66 -8.90
CA GLY A 200 18.10 1.41 -9.61
C GLY A 200 16.65 0.93 -9.56
N VAL A 201 15.77 1.53 -8.74
CA VAL A 201 14.36 1.13 -8.60
C VAL A 201 13.43 2.33 -8.48
N VAL A 202 12.33 2.33 -9.24
CA VAL A 202 11.31 3.39 -9.14
C VAL A 202 10.59 3.35 -7.79
N GLY A 203 10.51 4.50 -7.10
CA GLY A 203 9.83 4.63 -5.81
C GLY A 203 10.65 4.13 -4.61
N ALA A 204 11.96 3.99 -4.77
CA ALA A 204 12.90 3.68 -3.69
C ALA A 204 13.58 4.93 -3.10
N ASP A 205 13.17 6.14 -3.53
CA ASP A 205 13.86 7.42 -3.27
C ASP A 205 14.11 7.74 -1.78
N SER A 206 13.27 7.22 -0.88
CA SER A 206 13.40 7.39 0.58
C SER A 206 14.16 6.27 1.30
N PHE A 207 14.53 5.18 0.63
CA PHE A 207 15.16 4.00 1.24
C PHE A 207 16.50 4.35 1.91
N VAL A 208 16.77 3.80 3.11
CA VAL A 208 18.08 3.90 3.79
C VAL A 208 18.40 2.53 4.39
N PRO A 209 19.38 1.77 3.85
CA PRO A 209 19.65 0.41 4.29
C PRO A 209 20.09 0.38 5.75
N LYS A 210 19.44 -0.48 6.55
CA LYS A 210 19.80 -0.75 7.94
C LYS A 210 20.57 -2.07 8.06
N HIS A 211 20.18 -3.09 7.30
CA HIS A 211 20.91 -4.36 7.22
C HIS A 211 21.16 -4.73 5.75
N ALA A 212 22.28 -5.40 5.48
CA ALA A 212 22.61 -5.87 4.13
C ALA A 212 23.42 -7.18 4.15
N LEU A 213 23.05 -8.11 3.27
CA LEU A 213 23.73 -9.38 3.03
C LEU A 213 24.28 -9.38 1.60
N ILE A 214 25.58 -9.57 1.46
CA ILE A 214 26.25 -9.81 0.17
C ILE A 214 26.62 -11.29 0.13
N ALA A 215 26.25 -11.99 -0.94
CA ALA A 215 26.63 -13.38 -1.20
C ALA A 215 27.11 -13.54 -2.65
N THR A 216 28.31 -14.07 -2.84
CA THR A 216 29.01 -14.15 -4.13
C THR A 216 29.42 -15.59 -4.40
N TRP A 217 28.93 -16.15 -5.51
CA TRP A 217 29.31 -17.45 -6.03
C TRP A 217 30.35 -17.23 -7.12
N LYS A 218 31.62 -17.52 -6.82
CA LYS A 218 32.74 -17.32 -7.75
C LYS A 218 33.17 -18.63 -8.40
N ASN A 219 33.19 -18.63 -9.73
CA ASN A 219 33.70 -19.71 -10.57
C ASN A 219 33.05 -21.08 -10.26
N MET A 220 31.71 -21.10 -10.24
CA MET A 220 30.91 -22.32 -9.99
C MET A 220 30.64 -23.07 -11.29
N THR A 221 30.89 -24.39 -11.30
CA THR A 221 30.49 -25.30 -12.39
C THR A 221 29.26 -26.12 -12.00
N PHE A 222 28.74 -26.94 -12.91
CA PHE A 222 27.55 -27.77 -12.71
C PHE A 222 27.84 -29.13 -12.07
N ALA A 223 26.85 -29.67 -11.35
CA ALA A 223 26.92 -31.03 -10.82
C ALA A 223 26.77 -32.09 -11.94
N GLY A 224 27.56 -33.17 -11.83
CA GLY A 224 27.58 -34.32 -12.76
C GLY A 224 28.47 -34.16 -14.00
N GLY A 225 29.17 -33.02 -14.16
CA GLY A 225 30.09 -32.81 -15.27
C GLY A 225 31.45 -33.52 -15.12
N ILE A 226 32.09 -33.80 -16.26
CA ILE A 226 33.45 -34.36 -16.36
C ILE A 226 34.53 -33.34 -15.95
N ASP A 227 35.76 -33.78 -15.64
CA ASP A 227 36.81 -32.88 -15.13
C ASP A 227 37.17 -31.69 -16.04
N GLN A 228 36.94 -31.80 -17.35
CA GLN A 228 37.12 -30.67 -18.29
C GLN A 228 36.09 -29.54 -18.05
N SER A 229 34.89 -29.86 -17.55
CA SER A 229 33.86 -28.85 -17.24
C SER A 229 34.14 -28.07 -15.94
N LEU A 230 35.13 -28.48 -15.13
CA LEU A 230 35.59 -27.70 -13.97
C LEU A 230 36.06 -26.29 -14.34
N HIS A 231 36.53 -26.10 -15.58
CA HIS A 231 36.94 -24.81 -16.11
C HIS A 231 35.82 -24.04 -16.84
N ARG A 232 34.60 -24.59 -16.93
CA ARG A 232 33.43 -23.93 -17.50
C ARG A 232 32.55 -23.43 -16.36
N THR A 233 32.59 -22.14 -16.10
CA THR A 233 32.15 -21.58 -14.81
C THR A 233 31.24 -20.37 -14.95
N ASN A 234 30.32 -20.25 -13.98
CA ASN A 234 29.45 -19.11 -13.79
C ASN A 234 29.93 -18.31 -12.56
N THR A 235 29.79 -16.98 -12.61
CA THR A 235 30.08 -16.08 -11.49
C THR A 235 28.97 -15.05 -11.35
N PHE A 236 28.36 -15.01 -10.17
CA PHE A 236 27.18 -14.19 -9.86
C PHE A 236 27.12 -13.83 -8.37
N GLN A 237 26.43 -12.74 -8.05
CA GLN A 237 26.32 -12.19 -6.71
C GLN A 237 24.91 -11.70 -6.41
N LEU A 238 24.44 -11.98 -5.20
CA LEU A 238 23.24 -11.43 -4.59
C LEU A 238 23.65 -10.36 -3.57
N VAL A 239 23.03 -9.18 -3.65
CA VAL A 239 22.99 -8.21 -2.54
C VAL A 239 21.54 -8.07 -2.10
N LEU A 240 21.24 -8.46 -0.85
CA LEU A 240 19.94 -8.29 -0.22
C LEU A 240 20.06 -7.16 0.81
N ALA A 241 19.25 -6.11 0.70
CA ALA A 241 19.27 -4.97 1.61
C ALA A 241 17.88 -4.64 2.13
N THR A 242 17.78 -4.21 3.40
CA THR A 242 16.50 -3.91 4.04
C THR A 242 16.61 -2.75 5.01
N ASP A 243 15.53 -1.98 5.14
CA ASP A 243 15.31 -0.95 6.15
C ASP A 243 14.28 -1.39 7.22
N GLU A 244 14.03 -2.71 7.30
CA GLU A 244 12.98 -3.37 8.11
C GLU A 244 11.52 -3.13 7.64
N VAL A 245 11.28 -2.23 6.67
CA VAL A 245 9.95 -1.97 6.09
C VAL A 245 9.88 -2.44 4.63
N PHE A 246 10.91 -2.15 3.84
CA PHE A 246 11.09 -2.54 2.45
C PHE A 246 12.39 -3.34 2.30
N THR A 247 12.34 -4.38 1.46
CA THR A 247 13.51 -5.22 1.18
C THR A 247 13.78 -5.24 -0.32
N TYR A 248 15.05 -5.17 -0.71
CA TYR A 248 15.49 -5.12 -2.10
C TYR A 248 16.56 -6.17 -2.35
N ALA A 249 16.49 -6.83 -3.50
CA ALA A 249 17.51 -7.76 -3.98
C ALA A 249 18.13 -7.28 -5.29
N ILE A 250 19.45 -7.17 -5.33
CA ILE A 250 20.26 -6.93 -6.52
C ILE A 250 20.86 -8.28 -6.93
N PHE A 251 20.58 -8.73 -8.15
CA PHE A 251 21.24 -9.88 -8.78
C PHE A 251 22.27 -9.33 -9.78
N ASN A 252 23.57 -9.52 -9.50
CA ASN A 252 24.68 -9.16 -10.37
C ASN A 252 25.21 -10.44 -11.07
N TYR A 253 25.12 -10.52 -12.40
CA TYR A 253 25.65 -11.62 -13.21
C TYR A 253 26.87 -11.16 -14.01
N LEU A 254 28.06 -11.62 -13.65
CA LEU A 254 29.31 -11.35 -14.40
C LEU A 254 29.46 -12.30 -15.59
N ASN A 255 29.23 -13.60 -15.38
CA ASN A 255 29.48 -14.62 -16.40
C ASN A 255 28.54 -15.82 -16.21
N ILE A 256 27.94 -16.29 -17.31
CA ILE A 256 27.08 -17.49 -17.37
C ILE A 256 27.52 -18.30 -18.60
N GLN A 257 28.35 -19.32 -18.38
CA GLN A 257 28.84 -20.23 -19.41
C GLN A 257 28.03 -21.52 -19.52
N TRP A 258 27.33 -21.92 -18.47
CA TRP A 258 26.48 -23.13 -18.44
C TRP A 258 25.09 -22.79 -17.87
N THR A 259 24.08 -23.58 -18.22
CA THR A 259 22.66 -23.28 -17.90
C THR A 259 21.93 -24.36 -17.10
N SER A 260 22.28 -25.63 -17.29
CA SER A 260 21.57 -26.80 -16.74
C SER A 260 22.57 -27.82 -16.19
N HIS A 261 22.27 -28.42 -15.03
CA HIS A 261 23.07 -29.52 -14.47
C HIS A 261 22.55 -30.89 -14.92
N THR A 262 23.35 -31.94 -14.71
CA THR A 262 23.13 -33.26 -15.33
C THR A 262 21.81 -33.92 -14.93
N GLU A 263 21.41 -33.81 -13.66
CA GLU A 263 20.15 -34.37 -13.13
C GLU A 263 18.90 -33.66 -13.68
N ALA A 264 19.03 -32.40 -14.11
CA ALA A 264 18.00 -31.66 -14.85
C ALA A 264 18.04 -31.94 -16.38
N GLY A 265 18.71 -33.02 -16.81
CA GLY A 265 18.88 -33.39 -18.22
C GLY A 265 20.00 -32.66 -18.95
N GLY A 266 20.89 -31.96 -18.25
CA GLY A 266 22.00 -31.23 -18.85
C GLY A 266 23.13 -32.14 -19.36
N ASP A 267 23.75 -31.77 -20.49
CA ASP A 267 24.94 -32.46 -21.01
C ASP A 267 26.12 -32.39 -20.03
N THR A 268 26.85 -33.51 -19.90
CA THR A 268 27.99 -33.66 -18.97
C THR A 268 29.24 -32.88 -19.37
N THR A 269 29.35 -32.44 -20.63
CA THR A 269 30.50 -31.66 -21.12
C THR A 269 30.24 -30.15 -21.07
N GLN A 270 29.03 -29.71 -21.42
CA GLN A 270 28.69 -28.30 -21.61
C GLN A 270 27.78 -27.70 -20.52
N GLY A 271 26.99 -28.52 -19.81
CA GLY A 271 25.96 -28.02 -18.89
C GLY A 271 24.83 -27.30 -19.63
N GLU A 272 24.41 -27.87 -20.77
CA GLU A 272 23.40 -27.33 -21.69
C GLU A 272 22.34 -28.37 -22.04
N ASN A 273 21.28 -27.98 -22.78
CA ASN A 273 20.19 -28.82 -23.30
C ASN A 273 19.23 -29.45 -22.26
N GLY A 274 19.51 -29.34 -20.96
CA GLY A 274 18.57 -29.67 -19.89
C GLY A 274 17.65 -28.51 -19.51
N VAL A 275 16.84 -28.68 -18.47
CA VAL A 275 16.11 -27.57 -17.83
C VAL A 275 17.12 -26.61 -17.21
N ALA A 276 17.02 -25.33 -17.58
CA ALA A 276 17.93 -24.31 -17.06
C ALA A 276 17.63 -23.95 -15.60
N ALA A 277 18.59 -23.29 -14.93
CA ALA A 277 18.43 -22.86 -13.54
C ALA A 277 17.17 -21.99 -13.31
N PHE A 278 16.54 -22.14 -12.14
CA PHE A 278 15.42 -21.29 -11.75
C PHE A 278 15.93 -19.96 -11.19
N VAL A 279 15.26 -18.87 -11.56
CA VAL A 279 15.58 -17.49 -11.11
C VAL A 279 14.30 -16.85 -10.59
N GLY A 280 14.29 -16.45 -9.31
CA GLY A 280 13.10 -15.90 -8.67
C GLY A 280 13.07 -16.11 -7.15
N PHE A 281 11.86 -16.10 -6.60
CA PHE A 281 11.59 -16.12 -5.17
C PHE A 281 10.47 -17.13 -4.87
N ASN A 282 10.59 -17.89 -3.78
CA ASN A 282 9.44 -18.57 -3.18
C ASN A 282 9.29 -18.14 -1.73
N ALA A 283 8.09 -17.77 -1.32
CA ALA A 283 7.79 -17.41 0.07
C ALA A 283 7.63 -18.65 0.97
N GLY A 284 7.39 -19.82 0.37
CA GLY A 284 7.22 -21.09 1.08
C GLY A 284 5.82 -21.28 1.67
N ASN A 285 5.63 -22.39 2.39
CA ASN A 285 4.39 -22.76 3.07
C ASN A 285 3.12 -22.72 2.19
N GLY A 286 3.25 -22.97 0.88
CA GLY A 286 2.14 -23.00 -0.07
C GLY A 286 1.65 -21.61 -0.50
N THR A 287 2.33 -20.52 -0.11
CA THR A 287 1.77 -19.16 -0.19
C THR A 287 1.91 -18.50 -1.57
N ARG A 288 3.14 -18.14 -1.98
CA ARG A 288 3.43 -17.36 -3.19
C ARG A 288 4.83 -17.64 -3.74
N SER A 289 4.91 -17.76 -5.06
CA SER A 289 6.15 -17.81 -5.83
C SER A 289 6.19 -16.68 -6.87
N TYR A 290 7.39 -16.21 -7.20
CA TYR A 290 7.66 -15.34 -8.35
C TYR A 290 8.76 -15.96 -9.21
N GLU A 291 8.49 -16.16 -10.49
CA GLU A 291 9.45 -16.68 -11.46
C GLU A 291 9.86 -15.59 -12.46
N TYR A 292 11.16 -15.33 -12.62
CA TYR A 292 11.66 -14.23 -13.44
C TYR A 292 11.67 -14.56 -14.95
N LYS A 293 10.50 -14.47 -15.57
CA LYS A 293 10.30 -14.73 -17.02
C LYS A 293 10.75 -13.52 -17.86
N PRO A 294 11.37 -13.74 -19.04
CA PRO A 294 11.57 -15.02 -19.74
C PRO A 294 12.94 -15.70 -19.48
N TYR A 295 13.60 -15.45 -18.34
CA TYR A 295 14.96 -15.92 -18.09
C TYR A 295 15.01 -17.24 -17.29
N SER A 296 14.22 -17.34 -16.22
CA SER A 296 14.11 -18.55 -15.39
C SER A 296 13.72 -19.79 -16.22
N GLN A 297 14.42 -20.90 -15.98
CA GLN A 297 14.16 -22.22 -16.58
C GLN A 297 14.20 -22.27 -18.12
N ALA A 298 14.75 -21.23 -18.77
CA ALA A 298 14.89 -21.13 -20.22
C ALA A 298 16.36 -20.87 -20.63
N THR A 299 16.72 -21.24 -21.86
CA THR A 299 18.09 -21.03 -22.40
C THR A 299 18.48 -19.56 -22.48
N THR A 300 17.50 -18.66 -22.55
CA THR A 300 17.59 -17.21 -22.43
C THR A 300 18.20 -16.71 -21.13
N ILE A 301 18.39 -17.55 -20.10
CA ILE A 301 19.10 -17.17 -18.86
C ILE A 301 20.51 -16.59 -19.10
N ARG A 302 21.17 -16.93 -20.22
CA ARG A 302 22.47 -16.34 -20.62
C ARG A 302 22.37 -14.85 -20.95
N ASP A 303 21.22 -14.37 -21.42
CA ASP A 303 21.02 -12.95 -21.74
C ASP A 303 21.23 -12.06 -20.50
N LEU A 304 21.02 -12.58 -19.27
CA LEU A 304 21.08 -11.80 -18.03
C LEU A 304 22.37 -10.97 -17.89
N THR A 305 23.53 -11.54 -18.24
CA THR A 305 24.84 -10.83 -18.23
C THR A 305 24.89 -9.59 -19.13
N SER A 306 24.00 -9.51 -20.13
CA SER A 306 23.88 -8.41 -21.11
C SER A 306 22.63 -7.54 -20.91
N ARG A 307 21.82 -7.84 -19.87
CA ARG A 307 20.52 -7.21 -19.59
C ARG A 307 20.54 -6.55 -18.21
N GLY A 308 19.36 -6.17 -17.71
CA GLY A 308 19.21 -5.49 -16.43
C GLY A 308 19.52 -4.00 -16.52
N TRP A 309 20.74 -3.61 -16.86
CA TRP A 309 21.17 -2.21 -17.07
C TRP A 309 20.93 -1.26 -15.88
N ALA A 310 20.65 -1.77 -14.67
CA ALA A 310 20.46 -0.92 -13.50
C ALA A 310 21.75 -0.15 -13.17
N ASN A 311 21.59 1.15 -12.91
CA ASN A 311 22.68 2.11 -12.66
C ASN A 311 23.71 2.15 -13.81
N GLY A 312 23.28 1.80 -15.03
CA GLY A 312 24.13 1.72 -16.22
C GLY A 312 24.86 0.38 -16.42
N PHE A 313 24.80 -0.55 -15.47
CA PHE A 313 25.56 -1.80 -15.51
C PHE A 313 24.78 -2.94 -16.18
N PRO A 314 25.25 -3.50 -17.32
CA PRO A 314 24.74 -4.78 -17.81
C PRO A 314 25.02 -5.88 -16.78
N GLY A 315 24.20 -6.93 -16.74
CA GLY A 315 24.32 -7.99 -15.74
C GLY A 315 23.64 -7.68 -14.41
N ARG A 316 23.24 -6.43 -14.15
CA ARG A 316 22.62 -6.00 -12.88
C ARG A 316 21.10 -5.89 -12.99
N HIS A 317 20.40 -6.76 -12.26
CA HIS A 317 18.94 -6.78 -12.13
C HIS A 317 18.54 -6.45 -10.69
N ILE A 318 17.50 -5.63 -10.48
CA ILE A 318 17.06 -5.24 -9.13
C ILE A 318 15.57 -5.51 -8.96
N PHE A 319 15.22 -6.06 -7.80
CA PHE A 319 13.87 -6.43 -7.40
C PHE A 319 13.56 -5.80 -6.04
N ARG A 320 12.33 -5.31 -5.87
CA ARG A 320 11.77 -4.98 -4.55
C ARG A 320 10.89 -6.14 -4.08
N ILE A 321 11.17 -6.63 -2.88
CA ILE A 321 10.56 -7.77 -2.23
C ILE A 321 9.58 -7.26 -1.17
N ASP A 322 8.36 -6.99 -1.62
CA ASP A 322 7.19 -6.78 -0.76
C ASP A 322 6.23 -7.98 -0.93
N GLU A 323 5.00 -7.86 -0.41
CA GLU A 323 3.83 -8.69 -0.74
C GLU A 323 3.66 -9.04 -2.22
N LYS A 324 4.12 -8.15 -3.11
CA LYS A 324 4.23 -8.34 -4.57
C LYS A 324 5.64 -7.96 -4.98
N ILE A 325 6.34 -8.86 -5.67
CA ILE A 325 7.66 -8.55 -6.25
C ILE A 325 7.50 -7.50 -7.36
N MET A 326 8.29 -6.43 -7.28
CA MET A 326 8.36 -5.39 -8.32
C MET A 326 9.75 -5.37 -8.95
N LEU A 327 9.80 -5.20 -10.28
CA LEU A 327 11.03 -5.20 -11.07
C LEU A 327 11.53 -3.75 -11.26
N GLY A 328 12.77 -3.47 -10.87
CA GLY A 328 13.42 -2.17 -11.07
C GLY A 328 14.14 -2.00 -12.41
N THR A 329 14.21 -3.06 -13.21
CA THR A 329 14.88 -3.07 -14.52
C THR A 329 13.93 -3.32 -15.69
N CYS A 330 14.33 -2.94 -16.90
CA CYS A 330 13.56 -3.26 -18.08
C CYS A 330 13.57 -4.77 -18.37
N ASN A 331 12.44 -5.29 -18.84
CA ASN A 331 12.34 -6.67 -19.30
C ASN A 331 12.46 -6.73 -20.84
N LYS A 332 12.83 -7.90 -21.35
CA LYS A 332 12.84 -8.17 -22.79
C LYS A 332 11.40 -8.17 -23.29
N ASP A 333 11.09 -7.35 -24.29
CA ASP A 333 9.75 -7.31 -24.88
C ASP A 333 9.44 -8.66 -25.56
N ILE A 334 8.20 -9.13 -25.41
CA ILE A 334 7.70 -10.41 -25.91
C ILE A 334 6.36 -10.14 -26.58
N ALA A 335 6.37 -10.08 -27.92
CA ALA A 335 5.17 -9.81 -28.70
C ALA A 335 4.03 -10.77 -28.33
N GLY A 336 2.88 -10.20 -27.94
CA GLY A 336 1.69 -10.95 -27.52
C GLY A 336 1.58 -11.23 -26.01
N ALA A 337 2.60 -10.93 -25.19
CA ALA A 337 2.49 -11.01 -23.73
C ALA A 337 1.82 -9.74 -23.15
N HIS A 338 0.91 -9.92 -22.18
CA HIS A 338 0.43 -8.80 -21.36
C HIS A 338 1.49 -8.42 -20.32
N LEU A 339 2.50 -7.67 -20.76
CA LEU A 339 3.61 -7.23 -19.90
C LEU A 339 3.12 -6.18 -18.89
N PRO A 340 3.25 -6.45 -17.57
CA PRO A 340 2.77 -5.53 -16.54
C PRO A 340 3.71 -4.32 -16.44
N LEU A 341 3.14 -3.12 -16.51
CA LEU A 341 3.88 -1.89 -16.29
C LEU A 341 4.18 -1.72 -14.79
N VAL A 342 5.43 -1.38 -14.44
CA VAL A 342 5.83 -1.02 -13.08
C VAL A 342 6.00 0.49 -13.01
N PHE A 343 5.44 1.12 -12.00
CA PHE A 343 5.52 2.58 -11.83
C PHE A 343 5.36 2.96 -10.37
N ALA A 344 5.98 4.08 -10.00
CA ALA A 344 5.88 4.65 -8.66
C ALA A 344 5.80 6.19 -8.74
N PRO A 345 4.94 6.85 -7.94
CA PRO A 345 3.95 6.24 -7.06
C PRO A 345 2.83 5.55 -7.87
N GLU A 346 2.22 4.52 -7.28
CA GLU A 346 1.05 3.82 -7.86
C GLU A 346 -0.23 4.68 -7.83
N SER A 347 -0.17 5.82 -7.13
CA SER A 347 -1.30 6.66 -6.76
C SER A 347 -0.93 8.15 -6.74
N GLY A 348 -1.88 9.03 -7.02
CA GLY A 348 -1.64 10.48 -7.08
C GLY A 348 -2.90 11.34 -6.97
N ASN A 349 -2.72 12.61 -6.60
CA ASN A 349 -3.84 13.55 -6.38
C ASN A 349 -4.57 13.87 -7.70
N MET A 350 -5.90 13.83 -7.70
CA MET A 350 -6.74 14.19 -8.85
C MET A 350 -6.36 15.54 -9.53
N LEU A 351 -5.85 16.52 -8.78
CA LEU A 351 -5.41 17.83 -9.30
C LEU A 351 -4.16 17.76 -10.20
N GLY A 352 -3.48 16.61 -10.28
CA GLY A 352 -2.30 16.42 -11.13
C GLY A 352 -1.00 16.95 -10.50
N GLY A 353 0.06 16.98 -11.30
CA GLY A 353 1.39 17.40 -10.84
C GLY A 353 2.15 16.33 -10.04
N THR A 354 1.60 15.11 -9.95
CA THR A 354 2.30 13.93 -9.43
C THR A 354 3.30 13.43 -10.49
N VAL A 355 4.58 13.40 -10.13
CA VAL A 355 5.64 12.83 -10.97
C VAL A 355 5.60 11.31 -10.84
N VAL A 356 5.39 10.60 -11.94
CA VAL A 356 5.30 9.14 -12.01
C VAL A 356 6.54 8.60 -12.74
N ASN A 357 7.37 7.88 -12.00
CA ASN A 357 8.54 7.16 -12.49
C ASN A 357 8.11 5.77 -12.99
N ILE A 358 8.56 5.36 -14.17
CA ILE A 358 7.99 4.24 -14.94
C ILE A 358 9.11 3.31 -15.42
N THR A 359 8.91 2.00 -15.26
CA THR A 359 9.83 0.93 -15.66
C THR A 359 9.06 -0.26 -16.25
N GLY A 360 9.69 -0.95 -17.21
CA GLY A 360 9.14 -2.14 -17.85
C GLY A 360 9.74 -2.35 -19.23
N PRO A 361 9.44 -1.47 -20.21
CA PRO A 361 10.13 -1.45 -21.50
C PRO A 361 11.59 -1.02 -21.35
N CYS A 362 12.45 -1.46 -22.27
CA CYS A 362 13.81 -0.94 -22.39
C CYS A 362 13.81 0.30 -23.29
N PHE A 363 14.01 1.49 -22.71
CA PHE A 363 14.00 2.75 -23.43
C PHE A 363 15.35 3.07 -24.10
N ASN A 364 15.34 3.97 -25.08
CA ASN A 364 16.53 4.65 -25.58
C ASN A 364 16.31 6.17 -25.49
N GLU A 365 17.37 6.94 -25.21
CA GLU A 365 17.32 8.38 -24.89
C GLU A 365 16.67 9.26 -25.96
N SER A 366 16.69 8.82 -27.23
CA SER A 366 16.10 9.54 -28.37
C SER A 366 14.58 9.33 -28.54
N GLN A 367 13.97 8.40 -27.79
CA GLN A 367 12.57 8.02 -27.97
C GLN A 367 11.60 8.92 -27.21
N LYS A 368 10.41 9.11 -27.78
CA LYS A 368 9.34 9.94 -27.20
C LYS A 368 8.27 9.06 -26.59
N ILE A 369 7.99 9.24 -25.31
CA ILE A 369 6.98 8.44 -24.60
C ILE A 369 5.66 9.21 -24.52
N LYS A 370 4.55 8.50 -24.73
CA LYS A 370 3.19 8.99 -24.52
C LYS A 370 2.58 8.21 -23.36
N CYS A 371 2.28 8.89 -22.27
CA CYS A 371 1.56 8.33 -21.13
C CYS A 371 0.09 8.69 -21.23
N ARG A 372 -0.78 7.69 -21.14
CA ARG A 372 -2.24 7.85 -21.17
C ARG A 372 -2.84 7.47 -19.82
N PHE A 373 -3.43 8.46 -19.15
CA PHE A 373 -4.19 8.31 -17.91
C PHE A 373 -5.69 8.32 -18.27
N GLU A 374 -6.27 7.13 -18.39
CA GLU A 374 -7.65 6.88 -18.85
C GLU A 374 -7.94 7.44 -20.25
N ASN A 375 -8.26 8.73 -20.37
CA ASN A 375 -8.48 9.45 -21.62
C ASN A 375 -7.49 10.59 -21.86
N GLU A 376 -6.85 11.11 -20.81
CA GLU A 376 -5.88 12.20 -20.93
C GLU A 376 -4.51 11.66 -21.37
N VAL A 377 -3.83 12.37 -22.27
CA VAL A 377 -2.54 11.95 -22.83
C VAL A 377 -1.49 13.04 -22.62
N VAL A 378 -0.36 12.66 -22.02
CA VAL A 378 0.78 13.54 -21.73
C VAL A 378 2.05 12.99 -22.35
N MET A 379 3.00 13.88 -22.67
CA MET A 379 4.33 13.48 -23.11
C MET A 379 5.22 13.15 -21.90
N GLY A 380 5.97 12.07 -21.99
CA GLY A 380 6.98 11.64 -21.02
C GLY A 380 8.41 11.94 -21.48
N VAL A 381 9.34 11.89 -20.53
CA VAL A 381 10.78 12.08 -20.72
C VAL A 381 11.51 10.79 -20.34
N VAL A 382 12.43 10.32 -21.19
CA VAL A 382 13.35 9.21 -20.86
C VAL A 382 14.45 9.75 -19.95
N ILE A 383 14.77 9.03 -18.87
CA ILE A 383 15.88 9.35 -17.97
C ILE A 383 17.07 8.43 -18.24
N ASP A 384 16.80 7.14 -18.37
CA ASP A 384 17.76 6.11 -18.69
C ASP A 384 17.07 4.90 -19.34
N ARG A 385 17.82 3.84 -19.63
CA ARG A 385 17.34 2.64 -20.31
C ARG A 385 16.20 1.90 -19.57
N ASN A 386 16.08 2.09 -18.26
CA ASN A 386 15.08 1.43 -17.40
C ASN A 386 13.98 2.38 -16.92
N ARG A 387 14.22 3.69 -16.90
CA ARG A 387 13.34 4.67 -16.27
C ARG A 387 12.91 5.79 -17.22
N ALA A 388 11.60 6.00 -17.27
CA ALA A 388 10.96 7.15 -17.88
C ALA A 388 10.10 7.89 -16.83
N ILE A 389 9.82 9.17 -17.09
CA ILE A 389 9.00 10.01 -16.21
C ILE A 389 7.84 10.61 -16.99
N CYS A 390 6.64 10.54 -16.41
CA CYS A 390 5.45 11.26 -16.86
C CYS A 390 4.82 12.00 -15.68
N VAL A 391 4.26 13.18 -15.91
CA VAL A 391 3.46 13.89 -14.90
C VAL A 391 2.00 13.59 -15.10
N GLN A 392 1.33 13.15 -14.03
CA GLN A 392 -0.12 12.99 -14.02
C GLN A 392 -0.80 14.34 -14.29
N PRO A 393 -1.67 14.47 -15.30
CA PRO A 393 -2.45 15.69 -15.54
C PRO A 393 -3.54 15.86 -14.48
N PHE A 394 -4.29 16.97 -14.56
CA PHE A 394 -5.58 17.07 -13.88
C PHE A 394 -6.51 15.96 -14.40
N LEU A 395 -7.07 15.17 -13.49
CA LEU A 395 -7.96 14.05 -13.77
C LEU A 395 -9.28 14.27 -13.05
N LYS A 396 -10.38 14.21 -13.80
CA LYS A 396 -11.75 14.28 -13.26
C LYS A 396 -12.25 12.91 -12.78
N TYR A 397 -11.33 11.99 -12.44
CA TYR A 397 -11.62 10.60 -12.09
C TYR A 397 -11.35 10.33 -10.60
N GLU A 398 -11.90 9.23 -10.10
CA GLU A 398 -11.72 8.73 -8.74
C GLU A 398 -11.49 7.21 -8.81
N GLY A 399 -10.82 6.62 -7.82
CA GLY A 399 -10.52 5.18 -7.78
C GLY A 399 -9.46 4.73 -8.81
N TYR A 400 -9.53 3.47 -9.22
CA TYR A 400 -8.58 2.88 -10.17
C TYR A 400 -8.91 3.23 -11.63
N ILE A 401 -8.02 4.00 -12.27
CA ILE A 401 -8.04 4.26 -13.70
C ILE A 401 -7.06 3.38 -14.48
N ARG A 402 -7.25 3.28 -15.78
CA ARG A 402 -6.41 2.53 -16.70
C ARG A 402 -5.21 3.39 -17.12
N PHE A 403 -4.00 2.91 -16.85
CA PHE A 403 -2.75 3.59 -17.18
C PHE A 403 -2.00 2.83 -18.27
N TYR A 404 -1.60 3.53 -19.31
CA TYR A 404 -0.95 2.96 -20.49
C TYR A 404 0.22 3.82 -20.94
N ILE A 405 1.25 3.19 -21.50
CA ILE A 405 2.31 3.89 -22.23
C ILE A 405 2.43 3.38 -23.67
N ALA A 406 2.76 4.29 -24.57
CA ALA A 406 3.17 4.01 -25.93
C ALA A 406 4.53 4.67 -26.20
N ILE A 407 5.38 4.00 -26.97
CA ILE A 407 6.72 4.48 -27.33
C ILE A 407 6.68 4.94 -28.79
N ASP A 408 7.18 6.15 -29.04
CA ASP A 408 7.20 6.86 -30.33
C ASP A 408 5.82 6.94 -31.02
N SER A 409 5.60 6.12 -32.05
CA SER A 409 4.32 5.98 -32.78
C SER A 409 3.70 4.58 -32.63
N GLY A 410 4.20 3.78 -31.69
CA GLY A 410 3.73 2.42 -31.39
C GLY A 410 2.42 2.35 -30.61
N THR A 411 2.04 1.12 -30.28
CA THR A 411 0.80 0.74 -29.61
C THR A 411 0.88 0.84 -28.07
N TYR A 412 -0.28 0.87 -27.42
CA TYR A 412 -0.42 0.90 -25.95
C TYR A 412 -0.37 -0.52 -25.37
N ASP A 413 0.76 -1.20 -25.55
CA ASP A 413 0.90 -2.62 -25.21
C ASP A 413 1.19 -2.85 -23.72
N TRP A 414 1.86 -1.90 -23.08
CA TRP A 414 2.23 -1.90 -21.67
C TRP A 414 1.13 -1.27 -20.81
N LYS A 415 0.67 -2.00 -19.79
CA LYS A 415 -0.60 -1.70 -19.08
C LYS A 415 -0.47 -1.77 -17.56
N GLY A 416 -1.19 -0.88 -16.88
CA GLY A 416 -1.30 -0.81 -15.42
C GLY A 416 -2.64 -0.24 -14.95
N LYS A 417 -2.86 -0.26 -13.63
CA LYS A 417 -3.98 0.43 -12.96
C LYS A 417 -3.41 1.47 -12.00
N TYR A 418 -3.72 2.74 -12.22
CA TYR A 418 -3.25 3.87 -11.40
C TYR A 418 -4.39 4.35 -10.50
N PHE A 419 -4.13 4.62 -9.22
CA PHE A 419 -5.18 5.01 -8.28
C PHE A 419 -5.24 6.54 -8.11
N VAL A 420 -6.34 7.16 -8.53
CA VAL A 420 -6.54 8.60 -8.39
C VAL A 420 -7.01 8.90 -6.97
N VAL A 421 -6.07 9.38 -6.15
CA VAL A 421 -6.32 9.73 -4.75
C VAL A 421 -7.13 11.01 -4.67
N ARG A 422 -8.32 10.83 -4.11
CA ARG A 422 -9.33 11.84 -3.83
C ARG A 422 -9.20 12.45 -2.42
N LYS A 423 -8.18 12.05 -1.65
CA LYS A 423 -8.08 12.34 -0.20
C LYS A 423 -7.69 13.78 0.12
N ILE A 424 -8.72 14.60 0.21
CA ILE A 424 -8.71 15.98 0.70
C ILE A 424 -9.38 16.01 2.09
N SER A 425 -8.84 15.20 3.00
CA SER A 425 -8.91 15.42 4.44
C SER A 425 -7.99 14.41 5.13
N LEU A 426 -7.08 14.90 5.98
CA LEU A 426 -6.42 14.11 7.01
C LEU A 426 -6.09 15.07 8.17
N SER A 427 -6.80 14.98 9.29
CA SER A 427 -6.42 15.75 10.48
C SER A 427 -5.27 15.02 11.17
N LEU A 428 -4.15 15.69 11.45
CA LEU A 428 -3.07 15.09 12.22
C LEU A 428 -3.51 14.96 13.68
N VAL A 429 -3.77 13.73 14.11
CA VAL A 429 -4.21 13.42 15.47
C VAL A 429 -3.06 13.63 16.45
N LYS A 430 -3.07 14.75 17.17
CA LYS A 430 -2.26 14.95 18.38
C LYS A 430 -2.99 14.38 19.59
N GLN A 431 -2.69 13.14 19.98
CA GLN A 431 -3.08 12.62 21.30
C GLN A 431 -1.94 12.79 22.32
N ASN A 432 -2.28 13.38 23.47
CA ASN A 432 -1.61 13.21 24.77
C ASN A 432 -0.06 13.19 24.75
N SER A 433 0.53 14.22 24.11
CA SER A 433 1.97 14.53 24.12
C SER A 433 2.95 13.39 23.82
N ARG A 434 2.51 12.36 23.07
CA ARG A 434 3.36 11.29 22.54
C ARG A 434 3.19 11.19 21.04
N GLU A 435 4.28 11.33 20.31
CA GLU A 435 4.34 11.01 18.88
C GLU A 435 4.29 9.48 18.72
N ILE A 436 3.08 8.94 18.60
CA ILE A 436 2.88 7.53 18.24
C ILE A 436 3.19 7.39 16.75
N PHE A 437 4.27 6.67 16.43
CA PHE A 437 4.62 6.32 15.07
C PHE A 437 3.58 5.36 14.47
N ALA A 438 2.51 5.92 13.90
CA ALA A 438 1.68 5.19 12.94
C ALA A 438 2.56 4.74 11.76
N CYS A 439 2.34 3.52 11.26
CA CYS A 439 3.21 2.88 10.29
C CYS A 439 3.46 3.78 9.06
N ALA A 440 4.72 3.88 8.63
CA ALA A 440 5.15 4.88 7.67
C ALA A 440 4.45 4.74 6.29
N GLU A 441 3.51 5.64 6.00
CA GLU A 441 3.36 6.11 4.62
C GLU A 441 4.66 6.83 4.24
N THR A 442 5.32 6.40 3.16
CA THR A 442 6.39 7.21 2.58
C THR A 442 5.79 8.53 2.08
N PRO A 443 6.42 9.70 2.31
CA PRO A 443 5.81 11.02 2.05
C PRO A 443 5.36 11.30 0.59
N ALA A 444 5.67 10.41 -0.35
CA ALA A 444 5.32 10.52 -1.76
C ALA A 444 3.83 10.25 -2.04
N THR A 445 3.19 9.30 -1.37
CA THR A 445 2.00 8.56 -1.90
C THR A 445 0.60 9.14 -1.61
N ALA A 446 0.55 10.42 -1.19
CA ALA A 446 -0.61 11.34 -1.17
C ALA A 446 -1.62 11.30 0.01
N THR A 447 -1.44 12.28 0.90
CA THR A 447 -2.51 13.20 1.34
C THR A 447 -2.03 14.65 1.11
N GLU A 448 -2.77 15.66 1.59
CA GLU A 448 -2.43 17.10 1.52
C GLU A 448 -0.91 17.38 1.65
N ARG A 449 -0.35 18.18 0.74
CA ARG A 449 1.09 18.53 0.74
C ARG A 449 1.38 19.98 1.18
N ILE A 450 0.34 20.80 1.35
CA ILE A 450 0.41 22.17 1.88
C ILE A 450 -0.59 22.26 3.03
N PHE A 451 -0.09 22.35 4.26
CA PHE A 451 -0.88 22.39 5.50
C PHE A 451 -1.11 23.84 5.95
N PHE A 452 -2.23 24.08 6.62
CA PHE A 452 -2.52 25.35 7.30
C PHE A 452 -2.16 25.24 8.78
N SER A 453 -1.27 26.11 9.26
CA SER A 453 -0.84 26.09 10.68
C SER A 453 -1.89 26.67 11.62
N ASP A 454 -2.71 27.57 11.10
CA ASP A 454 -3.95 28.05 11.70
C ASP A 454 -5.09 27.56 10.80
N LYS A 455 -5.96 26.69 11.35
CA LYS A 455 -7.09 26.11 10.60
C LYS A 455 -8.21 27.11 10.37
N GLU A 456 -8.43 28.04 11.29
CA GLU A 456 -9.54 28.98 11.23
C GLU A 456 -9.24 30.15 10.30
N ALA A 457 -7.99 30.61 10.26
CA ALA A 457 -7.56 31.74 9.43
C ALA A 457 -7.94 31.58 7.95
N VAL A 458 -7.76 30.41 7.35
CA VAL A 458 -8.08 30.19 5.93
C VAL A 458 -9.59 30.12 5.63
N HIS A 459 -10.41 29.97 6.68
CA HIS A 459 -11.87 29.87 6.60
C HIS A 459 -12.57 31.20 6.93
N MET A 460 -11.87 32.15 7.57
CA MET A 460 -12.38 33.49 7.86
C MET A 460 -12.66 34.32 6.60
N LYS A 461 -13.65 35.22 6.71
CA LYS A 461 -14.05 36.17 5.65
C LYS A 461 -12.93 37.17 5.27
N SER A 462 -12.10 37.55 6.25
CA SER A 462 -11.02 38.53 6.10
C SER A 462 -9.94 38.35 7.20
N PRO A 463 -9.12 37.29 7.13
CA PRO A 463 -8.03 37.06 8.08
C PRO A 463 -6.89 38.08 7.90
N ALA A 464 -6.15 38.37 8.97
CA ALA A 464 -4.98 39.26 8.90
C ALA A 464 -3.75 38.57 8.24
N GLU A 465 -3.57 37.28 8.49
CA GLU A 465 -2.55 36.45 7.85
C GLU A 465 -2.98 34.98 7.81
N ILE A 466 -2.52 34.23 6.80
CA ILE A 466 -2.74 32.80 6.65
C ILE A 466 -1.37 32.12 6.57
N LYS A 467 -1.07 31.24 7.52
CA LYS A 467 0.23 30.56 7.66
C LYS A 467 0.17 29.18 7.02
N ILE A 468 0.98 28.97 5.99
CA ILE A 468 1.09 27.68 5.29
C ILE A 468 2.46 27.03 5.50
N THR A 469 2.47 25.71 5.57
CA THR A 469 3.68 24.88 5.69
C THR A 469 3.64 23.69 4.73
N TRP A 470 4.81 23.24 4.28
CA TRP A 470 4.95 22.07 3.41
C TRP A 470 6.27 21.36 3.69
N ASN A 471 6.35 20.07 3.33
CA ASN A 471 7.63 19.39 3.35
C ASN A 471 8.47 19.83 2.13
N ALA A 472 9.53 20.61 2.36
CA ALA A 472 10.43 21.13 1.34
C ALA A 472 11.02 20.03 0.43
N TYR A 473 11.29 18.84 0.98
CA TYR A 473 11.84 17.69 0.25
C TYR A 473 10.89 17.13 -0.82
N ASN A 474 9.58 17.39 -0.73
CA ASN A 474 8.60 16.96 -1.75
C ASN A 474 8.70 17.75 -3.07
N LEU A 475 9.48 18.84 -3.11
CA LEU A 475 9.81 19.60 -4.32
C LEU A 475 11.23 19.32 -4.80
N THR A 476 12.20 19.38 -3.88
CA THR A 476 13.63 19.15 -4.16
C THR A 476 14.41 18.98 -2.85
N THR A 477 15.55 18.30 -2.90
CA THR A 477 16.50 18.22 -1.78
C THR A 477 17.26 19.53 -1.53
N ASN A 478 17.19 20.50 -2.46
CA ASN A 478 17.81 21.81 -2.29
C ASN A 478 16.86 22.81 -1.60
N ILE A 479 17.05 23.04 -0.29
CA ILE A 479 16.32 24.06 0.47
C ILE A 479 16.55 25.49 -0.04
N GLY A 480 17.65 25.75 -0.76
CA GLY A 480 17.94 27.03 -1.41
C GLY A 480 17.28 27.24 -2.77
N ALA A 481 16.39 26.34 -3.21
CA ALA A 481 15.68 26.48 -4.48
C ALA A 481 14.57 27.54 -4.44
N GLY A 482 14.37 28.23 -5.56
CA GLY A 482 13.25 29.13 -5.77
C GLY A 482 11.94 28.37 -6.01
N ILE A 483 10.89 28.78 -5.29
CA ILE A 483 9.52 28.30 -5.46
C ILE A 483 8.58 29.44 -5.83
N GLN A 484 7.57 29.12 -6.64
CA GLN A 484 6.42 29.96 -6.95
C GLN A 484 5.20 29.45 -6.16
N ILE A 485 4.38 30.38 -5.68
CA ILE A 485 3.11 30.09 -5.00
C ILE A 485 1.97 30.68 -5.84
N SER A 486 1.08 29.82 -6.32
CA SER A 486 0.00 30.19 -7.26
C SER A 486 -1.38 29.87 -6.69
N LEU A 487 -2.39 30.67 -7.07
CA LEU A 487 -3.78 30.48 -6.72
C LEU A 487 -4.57 29.99 -7.95
N TRP A 488 -5.28 28.88 -7.78
CA TRP A 488 -6.18 28.29 -8.77
C TRP A 488 -7.62 28.33 -8.27
N GLY A 489 -8.59 28.31 -9.18
CA GLY A 489 -10.02 28.30 -8.88
C GLY A 489 -10.79 27.24 -9.67
N TYR A 490 -12.00 26.96 -9.23
CA TYR A 490 -12.90 25.99 -9.86
C TYR A 490 -14.31 26.56 -10.02
N ARG A 491 -14.98 26.25 -11.13
CA ARG A 491 -16.38 26.63 -11.36
C ARG A 491 -17.15 25.66 -12.25
N GLU A 492 -18.47 25.71 -12.12
CA GLU A 492 -19.45 24.94 -12.90
C GLU A 492 -20.52 25.88 -13.48
N THR A 493 -20.08 26.95 -14.14
CA THR A 493 -20.95 27.92 -14.81
C THR A 493 -21.36 27.50 -16.23
N THR A 494 -20.63 26.56 -16.83
CA THR A 494 -20.99 25.90 -18.09
C THR A 494 -21.24 24.41 -17.86
N THR A 495 -21.71 23.68 -18.89
CA THR A 495 -21.92 22.23 -18.81
C THR A 495 -20.63 21.43 -18.59
N ARG A 496 -19.46 22.04 -18.82
CA ARG A 496 -18.15 21.43 -18.58
C ARG A 496 -17.48 22.14 -17.39
N PRO A 497 -17.06 21.41 -16.35
CA PRO A 497 -16.43 22.01 -15.19
C PRO A 497 -15.02 22.53 -15.52
N GLU A 498 -14.72 23.74 -15.05
CA GLU A 498 -13.52 24.51 -15.38
C GLU A 498 -12.61 24.64 -14.15
N PHE A 499 -11.30 24.46 -14.37
CA PHE A 499 -10.26 24.60 -13.35
C PHE A 499 -9.16 25.50 -13.91
N GLU A 500 -9.06 26.73 -13.39
CA GLU A 500 -8.27 27.81 -14.01
C GLU A 500 -7.27 28.44 -13.02
N PHE A 501 -6.18 28.97 -13.56
CA PHE A 501 -5.20 29.76 -12.84
C PHE A 501 -5.72 31.18 -12.60
N ILE A 502 -5.79 31.62 -11.33
CA ILE A 502 -6.29 32.95 -10.96
C ILE A 502 -5.16 33.99 -10.96
N THR A 503 -4.06 33.69 -10.25
CA THR A 503 -2.91 34.58 -10.08
C THR A 503 -1.70 33.84 -9.51
N THR A 504 -0.52 34.43 -9.64
CA THR A 504 0.63 34.15 -8.76
C THR A 504 0.48 34.99 -7.49
N LEU A 505 0.64 34.38 -6.32
CA LEU A 505 0.65 35.05 -5.00
C LEU A 505 2.07 35.47 -4.61
N GLU A 506 3.04 34.58 -4.87
CA GLU A 506 4.47 34.90 -4.78
C GLU A 506 5.25 34.29 -5.95
N SER A 507 6.09 35.09 -6.61
CA SER A 507 6.79 34.69 -7.84
C SER A 507 8.12 33.96 -7.59
N SER A 508 8.80 34.29 -6.48
CA SER A 508 9.99 33.60 -6.03
C SER A 508 10.13 33.74 -4.51
N HIS A 509 10.09 32.61 -3.81
CA HIS A 509 10.40 32.48 -2.39
C HIS A 509 11.35 31.29 -2.20
N THR A 510 12.17 31.29 -1.14
CA THR A 510 13.09 30.19 -0.86
C THR A 510 12.32 28.96 -0.35
N ASN A 511 12.74 27.74 -0.69
CA ASN A 511 12.09 26.49 -0.26
C ASN A 511 12.32 26.15 1.24
N THR A 512 11.87 27.04 2.14
CA THR A 512 12.01 26.93 3.60
C THR A 512 10.97 26.02 4.27
N GLY A 513 10.01 25.48 3.51
CA GLY A 513 8.88 24.71 4.06
C GLY A 513 7.79 25.54 4.72
N SER A 514 7.83 26.87 4.64
CA SER A 514 6.83 27.77 5.24
C SER A 514 6.71 29.12 4.51
N TYR A 515 5.48 29.67 4.50
CA TYR A 515 5.17 30.99 3.96
C TYR A 515 3.95 31.60 4.68
N ILE A 516 3.85 32.94 4.68
CA ILE A 516 2.77 33.68 5.31
C ILE A 516 2.06 34.55 4.26
N ILE A 517 0.85 34.15 3.88
CA ILE A 517 0.00 34.91 2.97
C ILE A 517 -0.63 36.06 3.79
N LYS A 518 -0.44 37.32 3.36
CA LYS A 518 -1.09 38.50 3.95
C LYS A 518 -2.12 39.04 2.96
N PRO A 519 -3.44 38.91 3.21
CA PRO A 519 -4.48 39.32 2.27
C PRO A 519 -4.42 40.80 1.84
N ASP A 520 -3.95 41.69 2.71
CA ASP A 520 -3.74 43.11 2.39
C ASP A 520 -2.88 43.36 1.14
N LYS A 521 -1.92 42.47 0.82
CA LYS A 521 -1.09 42.51 -0.40
C LYS A 521 -1.94 42.49 -1.68
N TYR A 522 -3.17 41.98 -1.62
CA TYR A 522 -4.06 41.76 -2.76
C TYR A 522 -5.32 42.65 -2.72
N ARG A 523 -5.42 43.61 -1.80
CA ARG A 523 -6.57 44.52 -1.66
C ARG A 523 -6.93 45.27 -2.96
N ASP A 524 -5.92 45.58 -3.76
CA ASP A 524 -6.04 46.27 -5.05
C ASP A 524 -6.01 45.35 -6.29
N ALA A 525 -6.02 44.02 -6.09
CA ALA A 525 -6.09 43.06 -7.19
C ALA A 525 -7.39 43.21 -8.01
N TYR A 526 -7.32 42.82 -9.29
CA TYR A 526 -8.43 42.98 -10.23
C TYR A 526 -8.47 41.82 -11.25
N ASN A 527 -9.27 40.80 -10.96
CA ASN A 527 -9.39 39.57 -11.75
C ASN A 527 -10.83 39.45 -12.29
N PRO A 528 -11.22 40.24 -13.32
CA PRO A 528 -12.62 40.39 -13.72
C PRO A 528 -13.27 39.09 -14.21
N TYR A 529 -12.49 38.19 -14.80
CA TYR A 529 -12.94 36.92 -15.39
C TYR A 529 -13.10 35.77 -14.38
N HIS A 530 -12.65 35.94 -13.13
CA HIS A 530 -12.66 34.90 -12.09
C HIS A 530 -13.53 35.26 -10.88
N ARG A 531 -14.32 36.36 -10.95
CA ARG A 531 -15.15 36.84 -9.81
C ARG A 531 -16.31 35.92 -9.43
N ASP A 532 -16.60 34.93 -10.25
CA ASP A 532 -17.59 33.87 -10.02
C ASP A 532 -17.02 32.67 -9.25
N MET A 533 -15.68 32.56 -9.15
CA MET A 533 -15.01 31.53 -8.37
C MET A 533 -15.06 31.88 -6.89
N VAL A 534 -15.69 31.00 -6.09
CA VAL A 534 -15.89 31.17 -4.65
C VAL A 534 -15.00 30.26 -3.79
N PHE A 535 -14.39 29.24 -4.39
CA PHE A 535 -13.32 28.43 -3.78
C PHE A 535 -12.20 28.13 -4.77
N GLY A 536 -11.07 27.72 -4.23
CA GLY A 536 -9.85 27.51 -4.99
C GLY A 536 -8.79 26.73 -4.23
N PHE A 537 -7.58 26.68 -4.78
CA PHE A 537 -6.47 25.86 -4.30
C PHE A 537 -5.16 26.64 -4.38
N LEU A 538 -4.27 26.39 -3.42
CA LEU A 538 -2.87 26.83 -3.50
C LEU A 538 -2.05 25.75 -4.21
N GLN A 539 -1.23 26.17 -5.18
CA GLN A 539 -0.21 25.36 -5.82
C GLN A 539 1.18 25.87 -5.40
N ILE A 540 2.12 24.97 -5.15
CA ILE A 540 3.55 25.31 -5.05
C ILE A 540 4.33 24.50 -6.07
N ASN A 541 5.19 25.16 -6.83
CA ASN A 541 6.05 24.60 -7.86
C ASN A 541 7.44 25.26 -7.85
N LEU A 542 8.44 24.64 -8.46
CA LEU A 542 9.77 25.23 -8.65
C LEU A 542 9.71 26.32 -9.73
N THR A 543 10.46 27.42 -9.56
CA THR A 543 10.61 28.46 -10.58
C THR A 543 11.46 27.98 -11.76
N GLU A 544 12.57 27.29 -11.46
CA GLU A 544 13.59 26.89 -12.42
C GLU A 544 13.93 25.38 -12.28
N PRO A 545 12.98 24.46 -12.59
CA PRO A 545 13.15 23.03 -12.34
C PRO A 545 14.40 22.44 -13.01
N GLN A 546 14.74 22.92 -14.20
CA GLN A 546 15.92 22.51 -14.98
C GLN A 546 17.23 22.57 -14.18
N LEU A 547 17.42 23.60 -13.33
CA LEU A 547 18.65 23.77 -12.54
C LEU A 547 18.78 22.76 -11.39
N TYR A 548 17.69 22.12 -10.99
CA TYR A 548 17.64 21.26 -9.81
C TYR A 548 17.49 19.78 -10.16
N SER A 549 16.77 19.43 -11.24
CA SER A 549 16.52 18.06 -11.67
C SER A 549 17.08 17.72 -13.06
N GLY A 550 17.50 18.70 -13.86
CA GLY A 550 17.82 18.50 -15.28
C GLY A 550 16.59 18.25 -16.17
N LEU A 551 15.37 18.50 -15.66
CA LEU A 551 14.11 18.30 -16.36
C LEU A 551 13.34 19.61 -16.51
N LEU A 552 12.63 19.77 -17.64
CA LEU A 552 11.60 20.81 -17.86
C LEU A 552 10.38 20.67 -16.93
N ILE A 553 10.42 19.71 -16.01
CA ILE A 553 9.28 19.20 -15.25
C ILE A 553 9.49 19.52 -13.78
N THR A 554 8.54 20.25 -13.20
CA THR A 554 8.41 20.46 -11.75
C THR A 554 7.34 19.53 -11.17
N PRO A 555 7.57 18.89 -10.01
CA PRO A 555 6.45 18.43 -9.19
C PRO A 555 5.55 19.62 -8.79
N SER A 556 4.28 19.35 -8.50
CA SER A 556 3.41 20.32 -7.83
C SER A 556 3.01 19.83 -6.44
N LEU A 557 2.96 20.74 -5.48
CA LEU A 557 2.22 20.55 -4.23
C LEU A 557 0.87 21.25 -4.37
N TRP A 558 -0.18 20.66 -3.80
CA TRP A 558 -1.52 21.22 -3.73
C TRP A 558 -2.01 21.25 -2.28
N SER A 559 -2.76 22.30 -1.92
CA SER A 559 -3.53 22.37 -0.68
C SER A 559 -4.85 21.61 -0.78
N ARG A 560 -5.62 21.58 0.31
CA ARG A 560 -7.08 21.38 0.25
C ARG A 560 -7.76 22.52 -0.55
N PRO A 561 -9.00 22.34 -1.04
CA PRO A 561 -9.83 23.44 -1.47
C PRO A 561 -10.07 24.35 -0.27
N ILE A 562 -10.02 25.65 -0.55
CA ILE A 562 -10.18 26.70 0.43
C ILE A 562 -11.17 27.73 -0.12
N PRO A 563 -12.02 28.34 0.73
CA PRO A 563 -12.80 29.47 0.31
C PRO A 563 -11.85 30.63 -0.02
N ILE A 564 -11.98 31.23 -1.21
CA ILE A 564 -11.08 32.30 -1.70
C ILE A 564 -11.60 33.70 -1.36
N GLY A 565 -12.51 33.79 -0.37
CA GLY A 565 -13.08 35.05 0.10
C GLY A 565 -12.04 36.00 0.67
N TRP A 566 -10.98 35.51 1.31
CA TRP A 566 -9.86 36.33 1.76
C TRP A 566 -9.11 37.03 0.60
N TYR A 567 -9.14 36.48 -0.62
CA TYR A 567 -8.54 37.11 -1.81
C TYR A 567 -9.53 37.99 -2.58
N PHE A 568 -10.78 37.54 -2.75
CA PHE A 568 -11.79 38.25 -3.55
C PHE A 568 -12.64 39.26 -2.75
N SER A 569 -12.60 39.28 -1.41
CA SER A 569 -13.39 40.17 -0.54
C SER A 569 -13.43 41.62 -1.03
N SER A 570 -12.26 42.22 -1.27
CA SER A 570 -12.12 43.61 -1.73
C SER A 570 -12.63 43.79 -3.17
N GLN A 571 -12.54 42.78 -4.02
CA GLN A 571 -13.05 42.82 -5.41
C GLN A 571 -14.58 42.68 -5.46
N TRP A 572 -15.15 41.86 -4.58
CA TRP A 572 -16.59 41.69 -4.42
C TRP A 572 -17.23 42.87 -3.70
N GLU A 573 -16.57 43.47 -2.71
CA GLU A 573 -17.04 44.69 -2.05
C GLU A 573 -17.11 45.88 -3.04
N ARG A 574 -16.13 46.02 -3.93
CA ARG A 574 -16.15 47.01 -5.04
C ARG A 574 -17.30 46.80 -6.03
N LEU A 575 -17.90 45.60 -6.08
CA LEU A 575 -18.94 45.22 -7.05
C LEU A 575 -20.35 45.14 -6.46
N TYR A 576 -20.48 44.67 -5.22
CA TYR A 576 -21.75 44.39 -4.54
C TYR A 576 -21.93 45.18 -3.22
N GLY A 577 -20.95 46.00 -2.83
CA GLY A 577 -20.91 46.70 -1.55
C GLY A 577 -20.54 45.79 -0.36
N SER A 578 -20.60 46.34 0.85
CA SER A 578 -20.21 45.64 2.09
C SER A 578 -21.02 44.38 2.41
N ARG A 579 -22.23 44.26 1.83
CA ARG A 579 -23.09 43.06 1.91
C ARG A 579 -22.84 42.06 0.77
N TRP A 580 -21.64 42.01 0.22
CA TRP A 580 -21.30 41.10 -0.88
C TRP A 580 -21.55 39.62 -0.56
N SER A 581 -21.34 39.16 0.69
CA SER A 581 -21.59 37.77 1.07
C SER A 581 -23.07 37.41 0.94
N GLN A 582 -23.96 38.32 1.33
CA GLN A 582 -25.40 38.19 1.07
C GLN A 582 -25.69 38.14 -0.43
N LYS A 583 -25.08 39.00 -1.26
CA LYS A 583 -25.33 38.98 -2.72
C LYS A 583 -24.81 37.75 -3.46
N ILE A 584 -23.74 37.14 -2.98
CA ILE A 584 -23.28 35.84 -3.52
C ILE A 584 -24.22 34.71 -3.08
N CYS A 585 -24.67 34.71 -1.82
CA CYS A 585 -25.67 33.76 -1.32
C CYS A 585 -27.01 33.90 -2.08
N ASP A 586 -27.55 35.12 -2.22
CA ASP A 586 -28.78 35.42 -2.97
C ASP A 586 -28.71 34.82 -4.40
N LYS A 587 -27.58 35.04 -5.10
CA LYS A 587 -27.33 34.52 -6.45
C LYS A 587 -27.24 32.99 -6.49
N TRP A 588 -26.58 32.38 -5.51
CA TRP A 588 -26.51 30.93 -5.41
C TRP A 588 -27.89 30.30 -5.13
N ILE A 589 -28.69 30.89 -4.22
CA ILE A 589 -30.06 30.43 -3.94
C ILE A 589 -30.93 30.48 -5.21
N MET A 590 -30.84 31.57 -5.99
CA MET A 590 -31.55 31.66 -7.27
C MET A 590 -31.13 30.53 -8.23
N ASN A 591 -29.83 30.28 -8.37
CA ASN A 591 -29.33 29.21 -9.24
C ASN A 591 -29.74 27.81 -8.76
N ASP A 592 -29.59 27.48 -7.47
CA ASP A 592 -29.92 26.17 -6.92
C ASP A 592 -31.44 25.90 -6.97
N ARG A 593 -32.28 26.93 -6.91
CA ARG A 593 -33.75 26.84 -7.13
C ARG A 593 -34.16 26.45 -8.56
N TYR A 594 -33.33 26.70 -9.58
CA TYR A 594 -33.59 26.22 -10.94
C TYR A 594 -33.20 24.75 -11.14
N LEU A 595 -32.43 24.16 -10.23
CA LEU A 595 -32.06 22.75 -10.25
C LEU A 595 -33.13 21.90 -9.55
N LYS A 596 -33.30 20.65 -9.99
CA LYS A 596 -34.21 19.66 -9.38
C LYS A 596 -34.00 19.60 -7.85
N ASN A 597 -35.09 19.52 -7.10
CA ASN A 597 -35.01 19.21 -5.67
C ASN A 597 -34.67 17.73 -5.49
N PHE A 598 -33.59 17.45 -4.78
CA PHE A 598 -33.03 16.11 -4.56
C PHE A 598 -33.18 15.66 -3.09
N ALA A 599 -33.51 16.59 -2.18
CA ALA A 599 -33.41 16.36 -0.73
C ALA A 599 -34.36 15.25 -0.24
N ALA A 600 -35.46 15.00 -0.94
CA ALA A 600 -36.43 13.92 -0.64
C ALA A 600 -36.10 12.58 -1.34
N GLU A 601 -35.02 12.51 -2.12
CA GLU A 601 -34.59 11.32 -2.88
C GLU A 601 -33.28 10.71 -2.35
N VAL A 602 -32.78 11.17 -1.19
CA VAL A 602 -31.64 10.58 -0.46
C VAL A 602 -32.12 9.71 0.70
N ALA A 603 -31.21 8.91 1.27
CA ALA A 603 -31.55 8.03 2.40
C ALA A 603 -31.94 8.83 3.66
N LEU A 604 -32.99 8.39 4.37
CA LEU A 604 -33.40 8.96 5.64
C LEU A 604 -32.36 8.68 6.74
N CYS A 605 -32.10 9.67 7.59
CA CYS A 605 -31.16 9.50 8.69
C CYS A 605 -31.71 8.60 9.81
N PRO A 606 -30.90 7.69 10.38
CA PRO A 606 -31.23 7.01 11.63
C PRO A 606 -31.44 8.01 12.78
N CYS A 607 -32.44 7.78 13.64
CA CYS A 607 -32.72 8.69 14.78
C CYS A 607 -31.58 8.77 15.81
N ILE A 608 -30.85 7.67 15.99
CA ILE A 608 -29.79 7.52 16.99
C ILE A 608 -28.50 6.97 16.38
N LEU A 609 -27.37 7.33 16.99
CA LEU A 609 -26.03 6.96 16.56
C LEU A 609 -25.84 5.44 16.44
N ASP A 610 -26.34 4.65 17.38
CA ASP A 610 -26.18 3.18 17.32
C ASP A 610 -26.85 2.57 16.08
N HIS A 611 -28.04 3.06 15.70
CA HIS A 611 -28.70 2.63 14.46
C HIS A 611 -27.89 2.99 13.21
N ALA A 612 -27.11 4.07 13.24
CA ALA A 612 -26.20 4.44 12.15
C ALA A 612 -24.94 3.56 12.11
N LEU A 613 -24.38 3.21 13.28
CA LEU A 613 -23.21 2.35 13.40
C LEU A 613 -23.49 0.89 13.03
N TYR A 614 -24.72 0.42 13.23
CA TYR A 614 -25.17 -0.90 12.77
C TYR A 614 -25.67 -0.91 11.32
N ASP A 615 -25.99 0.22 10.69
CA ASP A 615 -26.38 0.29 9.28
C ASP A 615 -25.17 0.45 8.33
N LYS A 616 -24.21 -0.47 8.49
CA LYS A 616 -23.01 -0.60 7.64
C LYS A 616 -23.32 -0.93 6.17
N GLY A 617 -24.59 -1.14 5.79
CA GLY A 617 -25.02 -1.37 4.41
C GLY A 617 -25.31 -0.07 3.65
N ARG A 618 -25.90 0.94 4.30
CA ARG A 618 -26.23 2.24 3.68
C ARG A 618 -25.28 3.36 4.09
N PHE A 619 -24.76 3.34 5.31
CA PHE A 619 -23.98 4.43 5.89
C PHE A 619 -22.53 4.01 6.22
N LEU A 620 -21.60 4.95 6.06
CA LEU A 620 -20.21 4.84 6.52
C LEU A 620 -19.79 6.10 7.31
N PRO A 621 -18.76 6.03 8.19
CA PRO A 621 -18.30 7.18 8.96
C PRO A 621 -17.86 8.36 8.08
N ASP A 622 -18.28 9.58 8.42
CA ASP A 622 -17.80 10.78 7.77
C ASP A 622 -16.41 11.15 8.30
N TYR A 623 -15.38 10.99 7.46
CA TYR A 623 -14.01 11.30 7.85
C TYR A 623 -13.80 12.75 8.38
N ASN A 624 -14.67 13.70 8.02
CA ASN A 624 -14.59 15.07 8.56
C ASN A 624 -15.19 15.23 9.97
N CYS A 625 -15.89 14.23 10.51
CA CYS A 625 -16.43 14.19 11.86
C CYS A 625 -16.61 12.73 12.30
N ASP A 626 -15.49 12.06 12.58
CA ASP A 626 -15.46 10.66 12.97
C ASP A 626 -14.95 10.52 14.41
N LYS A 627 -15.64 9.70 15.20
CA LYS A 627 -15.37 9.53 16.63
C LYS A 627 -14.04 8.79 16.86
N ASP A 628 -13.69 7.90 15.93
CA ASP A 628 -12.56 6.98 16.06
C ASP A 628 -11.28 7.52 15.42
N SER A 629 -11.38 8.37 14.37
CA SER A 629 -10.21 8.92 13.67
C SER A 629 -10.14 10.44 13.48
N ASN A 630 -11.22 11.21 13.63
CA ASN A 630 -11.18 12.68 13.50
C ASN A 630 -12.36 13.41 14.18
N ILE A 631 -12.22 13.72 15.47
CA ILE A 631 -13.24 14.37 16.31
C ILE A 631 -13.42 15.88 15.99
N ASP A 632 -12.63 16.43 15.05
CA ASP A 632 -12.61 17.85 14.69
C ASP A 632 -13.72 18.22 13.67
N CYS A 633 -14.97 18.18 14.14
CA CYS A 633 -16.21 18.33 13.38
C CYS A 633 -16.50 19.77 12.90
N TYR A 634 -15.56 20.43 12.22
CA TYR A 634 -15.62 21.88 11.90
C TYR A 634 -16.95 22.38 11.28
N TYR A 635 -17.53 21.63 10.32
CA TYR A 635 -18.78 22.01 9.63
C TYR A 635 -20.07 21.64 10.38
N ASN A 636 -19.93 20.88 11.48
CA ASN A 636 -20.99 20.27 12.27
C ASN A 636 -20.63 20.38 13.76
N GLN A 637 -20.42 21.61 14.25
CA GLN A 637 -20.06 21.84 15.64
C GLN A 637 -21.07 21.20 16.61
N TYR A 638 -20.56 20.79 17.79
CA TYR A 638 -21.28 20.01 18.80
C TYR A 638 -21.61 18.55 18.46
N ALA A 639 -21.40 18.11 17.21
CA ALA A 639 -21.47 16.68 16.88
C ALA A 639 -20.40 15.86 17.60
N SER A 640 -20.72 14.60 17.89
CA SER A 640 -19.77 13.58 18.38
C SER A 640 -19.32 12.63 17.25
N HIS A 641 -20.19 12.42 16.26
CA HIS A 641 -19.97 11.57 15.11
C HIS A 641 -20.93 11.99 13.98
N CYS A 642 -20.49 11.91 12.74
CA CYS A 642 -21.35 11.93 11.57
C CYS A 642 -21.13 10.68 10.73
N VAL A 643 -22.19 10.16 10.12
CA VAL A 643 -22.12 9.21 9.00
C VAL A 643 -22.55 9.90 7.71
N ARG A 644 -22.19 9.28 6.58
CA ARG A 644 -22.62 9.67 5.23
C ARG A 644 -23.05 8.42 4.46
N THR A 645 -23.91 8.57 3.45
CA THR A 645 -24.25 7.47 2.53
C THR A 645 -22.99 6.92 1.87
N GLY A 646 -22.89 5.60 1.69
CA GLY A 646 -21.70 4.97 1.10
C GLY A 646 -21.53 5.19 -0.40
N ALA A 647 -22.64 5.34 -1.13
CA ALA A 647 -22.70 5.52 -2.57
C ALA A 647 -23.71 6.63 -2.97
N PRO A 648 -23.52 7.29 -4.13
CA PRO A 648 -24.47 8.26 -4.67
C PRO A 648 -25.82 7.64 -5.01
N ASN A 649 -26.89 8.41 -4.85
CA ASN A 649 -28.18 8.08 -5.48
C ASN A 649 -28.13 8.29 -7.02
N LEU A 650 -29.24 8.01 -7.72
CA LEU A 650 -29.34 8.12 -9.19
C LEU A 650 -29.14 9.54 -9.76
N ASP A 651 -29.35 10.58 -8.95
CA ASP A 651 -29.08 11.98 -9.30
C ASP A 651 -27.63 12.41 -9.00
N GLY A 652 -26.89 11.56 -8.29
CA GLY A 652 -25.53 11.84 -7.83
C GLY A 652 -25.44 12.52 -6.46
N SER A 653 -26.46 12.45 -5.60
CA SER A 653 -26.53 13.11 -4.28
C SER A 653 -26.17 12.20 -3.08
N GLU A 654 -25.87 12.80 -1.92
CA GLU A 654 -25.60 12.11 -0.64
C GLU A 654 -26.46 12.64 0.53
N GLN A 655 -26.55 11.87 1.61
CA GLN A 655 -27.01 12.34 2.92
C GLN A 655 -25.86 12.28 3.93
N GLN A 656 -25.68 13.35 4.72
CA GLN A 656 -24.87 13.38 5.94
C GLN A 656 -25.79 13.36 7.17
N CYS A 657 -25.54 12.47 8.13
CA CYS A 657 -26.31 12.34 9.37
C CYS A 657 -25.37 12.53 10.56
N CYS A 658 -25.57 13.57 11.35
CA CYS A 658 -24.70 13.97 12.45
C CYS A 658 -25.42 13.84 13.79
N TYR A 659 -24.70 13.31 14.78
CA TYR A 659 -25.23 12.97 16.10
C TYR A 659 -24.56 13.81 17.18
N ASP A 660 -25.35 14.27 18.14
CA ASP A 660 -24.85 15.04 19.28
C ASP A 660 -24.08 14.15 20.29
N LYS A 661 -23.71 14.70 21.45
CA LYS A 661 -23.01 13.94 22.51
C LYS A 661 -23.89 12.94 23.25
N ASN A 662 -25.21 13.00 23.08
CA ASN A 662 -26.17 12.05 23.63
C ASN A 662 -26.53 10.95 22.60
N GLY A 663 -26.04 11.06 21.36
CA GLY A 663 -26.30 10.12 20.27
C GLY A 663 -27.56 10.43 19.47
N PHE A 664 -28.20 11.59 19.63
CA PHE A 664 -29.40 11.99 18.89
C PHE A 664 -29.07 12.75 17.60
N LEU A 665 -29.88 12.53 16.55
CA LEU A 665 -29.74 13.21 15.26
C LEU A 665 -29.91 14.73 15.40
N MET A 666 -28.90 15.50 14.99
CA MET A 666 -28.92 16.96 14.96
C MET A 666 -29.65 17.46 13.71
N LEU A 667 -30.64 18.35 13.84
CA LEU A 667 -31.40 18.89 12.71
C LEU A 667 -30.96 20.32 12.33
N THR A 668 -31.05 20.66 11.04
CA THR A 668 -30.78 22.01 10.52
C THR A 668 -31.84 23.02 10.93
N TYR A 669 -33.03 22.57 11.35
CA TYR A 669 -34.07 23.44 11.88
C TYR A 669 -33.64 24.09 13.21
N ASP A 670 -33.12 23.29 14.15
CA ASP A 670 -32.74 23.79 15.49
C ASP A 670 -31.44 24.60 15.46
N GLN A 671 -30.44 24.17 14.69
CA GLN A 671 -29.11 24.79 14.64
C GLN A 671 -28.46 24.68 13.25
N GLN A 672 -27.62 25.65 12.88
CA GLN A 672 -26.91 25.62 11.59
C GLN A 672 -25.98 24.40 11.41
N TRP A 673 -25.55 23.78 12.50
CA TRP A 673 -24.60 22.65 12.53
C TRP A 673 -25.21 21.28 12.24
N GLY A 674 -26.53 21.19 12.09
CA GLY A 674 -27.27 19.94 11.90
C GLY A 674 -26.96 19.17 10.60
N SER A 675 -27.50 17.95 10.55
CA SER A 675 -27.40 16.94 9.47
C SER A 675 -27.94 17.45 8.14
N ARG A 676 -27.21 17.29 7.02
CA ARG A 676 -27.61 17.87 5.73
C ARG A 676 -27.58 16.85 4.59
N PRO A 677 -28.56 16.89 3.67
CA PRO A 677 -28.39 16.31 2.34
C PRO A 677 -27.38 17.18 1.57
N HIS A 678 -26.59 16.59 0.67
CA HIS A 678 -25.71 17.32 -0.25
C HIS A 678 -26.04 16.95 -1.70
N ARG A 679 -26.09 17.95 -2.59
CA ARG A 679 -26.51 17.80 -3.99
C ARG A 679 -25.54 16.92 -4.77
N SER A 680 -24.24 17.09 -4.54
CA SER A 680 -23.23 16.19 -5.11
C SER A 680 -22.67 15.29 -4.01
N HIS A 681 -22.84 13.98 -4.16
CA HIS A 681 -22.12 12.97 -3.41
C HIS A 681 -20.62 13.24 -3.55
N ASN A 682 -19.88 13.08 -2.46
CA ASN A 682 -18.48 13.49 -2.44
C ASN A 682 -17.67 12.74 -3.52
N LEU A 683 -18.00 11.47 -3.81
CA LEU A 683 -17.42 10.66 -4.92
C LEU A 683 -17.71 11.18 -6.34
N GLY A 684 -18.58 12.17 -6.50
CA GLY A 684 -19.14 12.51 -7.80
C GLY A 684 -20.10 11.42 -8.30
N TYR A 685 -20.42 11.46 -9.59
CA TYR A 685 -21.32 10.52 -10.24
C TYR A 685 -20.93 10.35 -11.71
N PHE A 686 -21.22 9.20 -12.33
CA PHE A 686 -20.82 8.97 -13.72
C PHE A 686 -21.77 9.69 -14.72
N PRO A 687 -21.27 10.36 -15.78
CA PRO A 687 -19.86 10.60 -16.09
C PRO A 687 -19.32 11.85 -15.35
N TRP A 688 -18.12 11.72 -14.78
CA TRP A 688 -17.48 12.74 -13.93
C TRP A 688 -16.96 13.99 -14.67
N ASN A 689 -17.25 14.16 -15.96
CA ASN A 689 -16.80 15.29 -16.77
C ASN A 689 -17.88 16.36 -17.01
N GLU A 690 -19.03 16.24 -16.35
CA GLU A 690 -20.16 17.17 -16.36
C GLU A 690 -20.26 17.96 -15.04
N ALA A 691 -21.00 19.08 -15.04
CA ALA A 691 -21.36 19.79 -13.81
C ALA A 691 -22.20 18.91 -12.85
N ASN A 692 -22.15 19.22 -11.56
CA ASN A 692 -22.72 18.45 -10.44
C ASN A 692 -22.16 17.02 -10.22
N LYS A 693 -21.20 16.58 -11.03
CA LYS A 693 -20.75 15.17 -11.08
C LYS A 693 -19.26 14.94 -10.78
N VAL A 694 -18.46 15.99 -10.58
CA VAL A 694 -17.01 15.87 -10.38
C VAL A 694 -16.67 15.49 -8.93
N PRO A 695 -15.84 14.45 -8.69
CA PRO A 695 -15.45 14.03 -7.35
C PRO A 695 -14.83 15.17 -6.54
N THR A 696 -15.29 15.38 -5.32
CA THR A 696 -14.93 16.49 -4.40
C THR A 696 -15.32 17.90 -4.89
N LEU A 697 -15.07 18.23 -6.16
CA LEU A 697 -15.15 19.60 -6.67
C LEU A 697 -16.60 20.07 -6.82
N SER A 698 -17.51 19.21 -7.29
CA SER A 698 -18.94 19.53 -7.32
C SER A 698 -19.53 19.63 -5.92
N HIS A 699 -19.17 18.73 -5.00
CA HIS A 699 -19.60 18.79 -3.59
C HIS A 699 -19.18 20.10 -2.91
N TRP A 700 -17.95 20.55 -3.16
CA TRP A 700 -17.52 21.87 -2.69
C TRP A 700 -18.31 23.01 -3.32
N TYR A 701 -18.53 22.99 -4.65
CA TYR A 701 -19.26 24.04 -5.36
C TYR A 701 -20.74 24.15 -4.96
N HIS A 702 -21.45 23.02 -4.81
CA HIS A 702 -22.91 23.00 -4.57
C HIS A 702 -23.32 22.94 -3.10
N ASP A 703 -22.44 22.53 -2.18
CA ASP A 703 -22.83 22.22 -0.80
C ASP A 703 -21.92 22.85 0.27
N VAL A 704 -20.59 22.71 0.17
CA VAL A 704 -19.66 23.23 1.20
C VAL A 704 -19.49 24.75 1.11
N VAL A 705 -19.27 25.29 -0.09
CA VAL A 705 -18.96 26.72 -0.29
C VAL A 705 -20.18 27.63 -0.10
N PRO A 706 -21.41 27.22 -0.47
CA PRO A 706 -22.62 27.95 -0.11
C PRO A 706 -22.76 28.15 1.40
N MET A 707 -22.41 27.16 2.24
CA MET A 707 -22.41 27.30 3.70
C MET A 707 -21.53 28.46 4.19
N TYR A 708 -20.36 28.68 3.58
CA TYR A 708 -19.53 29.86 3.86
C TYR A 708 -20.25 31.16 3.53
N THR A 709 -20.75 31.28 2.29
CA THR A 709 -21.36 32.54 1.82
C THR A 709 -22.69 32.86 2.48
N CYS A 710 -23.49 31.85 2.84
CA CYS A 710 -24.83 31.99 3.39
C CYS A 710 -24.87 32.00 4.92
N CYS A 711 -24.06 31.19 5.61
CA CYS A 711 -24.07 31.06 7.08
C CYS A 711 -22.77 31.57 7.71
N LEU A 712 -21.60 30.95 7.46
CA LEU A 712 -20.38 31.23 8.24
C LEU A 712 -19.81 32.66 8.07
N TRP A 713 -20.19 33.37 7.00
CA TRP A 713 -19.83 34.77 6.75
C TRP A 713 -21.00 35.75 6.90
N GLN A 714 -22.07 35.31 7.58
CA GLN A 714 -23.27 36.06 7.96
C GLN A 714 -23.65 35.71 9.42
N GLU A 715 -24.85 36.11 9.85
CA GLU A 715 -25.46 35.69 11.11
C GLU A 715 -26.32 34.43 10.90
N GLU A 716 -26.53 33.63 11.94
CA GLU A 716 -27.26 32.36 11.83
C GLU A 716 -28.74 32.54 11.43
N GLN A 717 -29.33 33.66 11.85
CA GLN A 717 -30.69 34.10 11.55
C GLN A 717 -30.76 34.98 10.28
N ALA A 718 -29.69 35.03 9.47
CA ALA A 718 -29.74 35.68 8.18
C ALA A 718 -30.64 34.88 7.23
N VAL A 719 -31.54 35.56 6.50
CA VAL A 719 -32.49 34.96 5.55
C VAL A 719 -31.81 34.01 4.54
N GLY A 720 -30.55 34.29 4.18
CA GLY A 720 -29.74 33.40 3.33
C GLY A 720 -29.36 32.08 4.00
N CYS A 721 -28.99 32.10 5.29
CA CYS A 721 -28.71 30.91 6.08
C CYS A 721 -29.99 30.11 6.37
N GLU A 722 -31.09 30.78 6.72
CA GLU A 722 -32.40 30.14 6.90
C GLU A 722 -32.89 29.45 5.61
N THR A 723 -32.80 30.15 4.46
CA THR A 723 -33.15 29.55 3.16
C THR A 723 -32.24 28.38 2.80
N PHE A 724 -30.94 28.48 3.08
CA PHE A 724 -30.00 27.36 2.92
C PHE A 724 -30.41 26.16 3.79
N ARG A 725 -30.66 26.37 5.09
CA ARG A 725 -30.97 25.33 6.09
C ARG A 725 -32.34 24.68 5.95
N PHE A 726 -33.37 25.44 5.58
CA PHE A 726 -34.77 25.00 5.64
C PHE A 726 -35.38 24.71 4.26
N GLU A 727 -34.94 25.38 3.19
CA GLU A 727 -35.45 25.15 1.83
C GLU A 727 -34.47 24.35 0.97
N ARG A 728 -33.18 24.69 0.99
CA ARG A 728 -32.22 24.15 0.02
C ARG A 728 -31.52 22.88 0.50
N ARG A 729 -31.21 22.76 1.79
CA ARG A 729 -30.52 21.63 2.44
C ARG A 729 -31.18 21.22 3.77
N PRO A 730 -32.51 20.99 3.81
CA PRO A 730 -33.22 20.56 5.02
C PRO A 730 -32.77 19.18 5.48
N SER A 731 -32.56 18.99 6.79
CA SER A 731 -32.47 17.65 7.35
C SER A 731 -33.73 16.84 7.01
N GLN A 732 -33.54 15.57 6.64
CA GLN A 732 -34.63 14.61 6.72
C GLN A 732 -34.93 14.31 8.19
N ASP A 733 -36.21 14.19 8.53
CA ASP A 733 -36.60 13.58 9.80
C ASP A 733 -36.33 12.06 9.76
N CYS A 734 -36.29 11.44 10.93
CA CYS A 734 -36.01 10.02 11.08
C CYS A 734 -37.28 9.17 11.27
N ILE A 735 -38.48 9.74 11.15
CA ILE A 735 -39.75 9.09 11.53
C ILE A 735 -40.04 7.88 10.64
N ALA A 736 -39.65 7.94 9.36
CA ALA A 736 -39.77 6.84 8.41
C ALA A 736 -38.47 6.02 8.24
N TYR A 737 -37.46 6.20 9.10
CA TYR A 737 -36.26 5.35 9.09
C TYR A 737 -36.60 3.91 9.49
N GLN A 738 -36.08 2.95 8.73
CA GLN A 738 -36.19 1.52 9.02
C GLN A 738 -34.78 0.94 9.14
N SER A 739 -34.48 0.29 10.27
CA SER A 739 -33.22 -0.44 10.47
C SER A 739 -33.09 -1.59 9.46
N PRO A 740 -31.85 -1.95 9.06
CA PRO A 740 -31.64 -3.16 8.29
C PRO A 740 -31.91 -4.41 9.14
N GLY A 741 -32.37 -5.48 8.50
CA GLY A 741 -32.29 -6.81 9.08
C GLY A 741 -30.84 -7.30 9.07
N VAL A 742 -30.45 -8.03 10.11
CA VAL A 742 -29.09 -8.57 10.28
C VAL A 742 -29.15 -10.09 10.36
N ALA A 743 -28.31 -10.76 9.57
CA ALA A 743 -28.00 -12.18 9.74
C ALA A 743 -26.48 -12.32 9.99
N THR A 744 -26.05 -13.35 10.72
CA THR A 744 -24.64 -13.51 11.12
C THR A 744 -24.20 -14.97 11.12
N VAL A 745 -22.92 -15.19 10.81
CA VAL A 745 -22.23 -16.49 10.90
C VAL A 745 -20.93 -16.34 11.69
N PHE A 746 -20.74 -17.14 12.72
CA PHE A 746 -19.60 -17.07 13.65
C PHE A 746 -19.33 -18.42 14.33
N GLY A 747 -18.15 -18.62 14.92
CA GLY A 747 -17.83 -19.87 15.63
C GLY A 747 -17.70 -21.08 14.69
N ASP A 748 -18.22 -22.23 15.12
CA ASP A 748 -17.92 -23.55 14.54
C ASP A 748 -19.08 -24.35 13.89
N PRO A 749 -19.82 -23.82 12.89
CA PRO A 749 -20.31 -22.46 12.69
C PRO A 749 -21.76 -22.35 13.18
N HIS A 750 -22.00 -21.36 14.04
CA HIS A 750 -23.33 -20.88 14.40
C HIS A 750 -23.84 -19.87 13.38
N PHE A 751 -25.14 -19.92 13.12
CA PHE A 751 -25.88 -19.08 12.20
C PHE A 751 -27.04 -18.42 12.95
N VAL A 752 -27.28 -17.14 12.68
CA VAL A 752 -28.51 -16.45 13.08
C VAL A 752 -29.10 -15.79 11.84
N THR A 753 -30.36 -16.11 11.56
CA THR A 753 -31.13 -15.63 10.39
C THR A 753 -31.70 -14.22 10.60
N PHE A 754 -32.22 -13.60 9.52
CA PHE A 754 -32.83 -12.26 9.58
C PHE A 754 -34.09 -12.19 10.46
N ASP A 755 -34.76 -13.32 10.72
CA ASP A 755 -35.91 -13.47 11.62
C ASP A 755 -35.52 -13.99 13.02
N GLY A 756 -34.22 -14.15 13.31
CA GLY A 756 -33.71 -14.47 14.63
C GLY A 756 -33.70 -15.96 15.00
N LEU A 757 -33.90 -16.86 14.03
CA LEU A 757 -33.69 -18.30 14.24
C LEU A 757 -32.19 -18.60 14.32
N GLU A 758 -31.75 -19.17 15.44
CA GLU A 758 -30.39 -19.64 15.68
C GLU A 758 -30.24 -21.14 15.32
N TYR A 759 -29.17 -21.52 14.64
CA TYR A 759 -28.83 -22.93 14.38
C TYR A 759 -27.31 -23.13 14.17
N THR A 760 -26.85 -24.39 14.27
CA THR A 760 -25.46 -24.78 13.95
C THR A 760 -25.45 -25.68 12.73
N PHE A 761 -24.55 -25.45 11.78
CA PHE A 761 -24.43 -26.27 10.57
C PHE A 761 -22.98 -26.56 10.21
N ASN A 762 -22.48 -27.73 10.60
CA ASN A 762 -21.12 -28.19 10.33
C ASN A 762 -20.93 -28.77 8.91
N GLY A 763 -21.33 -28.00 7.90
CA GLY A 763 -21.16 -28.34 6.50
C GLY A 763 -19.75 -28.05 5.98
N LYS A 764 -19.08 -29.03 5.38
CA LYS A 764 -17.78 -28.86 4.70
C LYS A 764 -18.01 -28.68 3.20
N GLY A 765 -17.66 -27.51 2.66
CA GLY A 765 -17.89 -27.18 1.24
C GLY A 765 -18.11 -25.69 0.99
N GLU A 766 -18.72 -25.37 -0.15
CA GLU A 766 -19.13 -24.01 -0.53
C GLU A 766 -20.65 -23.92 -0.48
N PHE A 767 -21.17 -22.96 0.28
CA PHE A 767 -22.59 -22.78 0.52
C PHE A 767 -23.01 -21.35 0.17
N VAL A 768 -24.23 -21.22 -0.34
CA VAL A 768 -24.88 -19.91 -0.50
C VAL A 768 -25.37 -19.49 0.88
N LEU A 769 -24.94 -18.31 1.32
CA LEU A 769 -25.36 -17.72 2.60
C LEU A 769 -26.55 -16.76 2.43
N LEU A 770 -26.72 -16.23 1.23
CA LEU A 770 -27.81 -15.33 0.88
C LEU A 770 -27.97 -15.30 -0.65
N ARG A 771 -29.18 -15.55 -1.15
CA ARG A 771 -29.50 -15.28 -2.55
C ARG A 771 -30.84 -14.57 -2.71
N VAL A 772 -30.80 -13.46 -3.43
CA VAL A 772 -31.98 -12.67 -3.82
C VAL A 772 -32.01 -12.57 -5.34
N ASN A 773 -33.01 -13.23 -5.94
CA ASN A 773 -33.20 -13.33 -7.39
C ASN A 773 -34.26 -12.33 -7.88
N ASP A 774 -34.07 -11.05 -7.57
CA ASP A 774 -34.88 -9.95 -8.08
C ASP A 774 -34.25 -9.29 -9.31
N LEU A 775 -35.06 -8.68 -10.19
CA LEU A 775 -34.57 -8.03 -11.41
C LEU A 775 -33.76 -6.73 -11.14
N LYS A 776 -34.05 -6.05 -10.03
CA LYS A 776 -33.32 -4.84 -9.58
C LYS A 776 -32.32 -5.21 -8.50
N ASP A 777 -32.83 -5.83 -7.43
CA ASP A 777 -32.13 -6.04 -6.15
C ASP A 777 -31.41 -7.38 -6.09
N LYS A 778 -30.75 -7.79 -7.19
CA LYS A 778 -30.03 -9.06 -7.24
C LYS A 778 -28.80 -9.02 -6.31
N LEU A 779 -28.68 -10.03 -5.45
CA LEU A 779 -27.54 -10.22 -4.53
C LEU A 779 -27.27 -11.71 -4.33
N ASP A 780 -25.99 -12.06 -4.30
CA ASP A 780 -25.47 -13.42 -4.08
C ASP A 780 -24.29 -13.33 -3.11
N VAL A 781 -24.37 -14.01 -1.97
CA VAL A 781 -23.28 -14.13 -0.98
C VAL A 781 -23.04 -15.61 -0.71
N GLN A 782 -21.79 -16.02 -0.76
CA GLN A 782 -21.36 -17.42 -0.65
C GLN A 782 -20.22 -17.53 0.35
N GLY A 783 -20.27 -18.56 1.20
CA GLY A 783 -19.26 -18.89 2.20
C GLY A 783 -18.61 -20.23 1.91
N ARG A 784 -17.27 -20.29 1.99
CA ARG A 784 -16.53 -21.56 2.02
C ARG A 784 -16.26 -21.95 3.47
N PHE A 785 -16.61 -23.18 3.80
CA PHE A 785 -16.42 -23.77 5.11
C PHE A 785 -15.47 -24.96 5.00
N GLU A 786 -14.35 -24.87 5.71
CA GLU A 786 -13.30 -25.88 5.71
C GLU A 786 -13.19 -26.51 7.10
N GLN A 787 -12.63 -27.72 7.13
CA GLN A 787 -12.46 -28.44 8.39
C GLN A 787 -11.37 -27.76 9.23
N MET A 788 -11.61 -27.64 10.53
CA MET A 788 -10.61 -27.17 11.48
C MET A 788 -9.30 -27.98 11.37
N PRO A 789 -8.12 -27.32 11.48
CA PRO A 789 -6.85 -28.04 11.51
C PRO A 789 -6.76 -28.96 12.74
N ASN A 790 -5.93 -29.99 12.65
CA ASN A 790 -5.68 -30.89 13.78
C ASN A 790 -5.14 -30.10 14.98
N ASN A 791 -5.64 -30.39 16.18
CA ASN A 791 -5.13 -29.86 17.44
C ASN A 791 -4.24 -30.90 18.13
N ALA A 792 -3.75 -30.59 19.33
CA ALA A 792 -2.89 -31.50 20.12
C ALA A 792 -3.54 -32.86 20.47
N TYR A 793 -4.86 -32.97 20.35
CA TYR A 793 -5.66 -34.17 20.62
C TYR A 793 -6.11 -34.90 19.35
N GLY A 794 -5.73 -34.43 18.15
CA GLY A 794 -6.00 -35.09 16.87
C GLY A 794 -6.86 -34.26 15.91
N SER A 795 -7.62 -34.94 15.05
CA SER A 795 -8.44 -34.29 14.02
C SER A 795 -9.73 -33.74 14.58
N VAL A 796 -9.94 -32.43 14.42
CA VAL A 796 -11.17 -31.75 14.86
C VAL A 796 -12.29 -32.02 13.83
N MET A 797 -13.46 -32.44 14.32
CA MET A 797 -14.65 -32.76 13.51
C MET A 797 -15.64 -31.59 13.41
N ALA A 798 -15.10 -30.37 13.40
CA ALA A 798 -15.83 -29.12 13.23
C ALA A 798 -15.30 -28.34 12.00
N THR A 799 -16.12 -27.42 11.50
CA THR A 799 -15.85 -26.58 10.33
C THR A 799 -15.88 -25.10 10.71
N HIS A 800 -15.07 -24.30 10.03
CA HIS A 800 -15.03 -22.85 10.18
C HIS A 800 -15.10 -22.18 8.80
N LEU A 801 -15.58 -20.95 8.78
CA LEU A 801 -15.63 -20.12 7.58
C LEU A 801 -14.21 -19.68 7.20
N THR A 802 -13.78 -19.90 5.95
CA THR A 802 -12.44 -19.50 5.44
C THR A 802 -12.48 -18.41 4.39
N SER A 803 -13.59 -18.29 3.67
CA SER A 803 -13.73 -17.36 2.55
C SER A 803 -15.17 -16.94 2.38
N ILE A 804 -15.38 -15.68 2.00
CA ILE A 804 -16.69 -15.11 1.64
C ILE A 804 -16.55 -14.45 0.28
N ALA A 805 -17.48 -14.74 -0.64
CA ALA A 805 -17.61 -14.06 -1.91
C ALA A 805 -18.99 -13.38 -1.97
N ALA A 806 -19.03 -12.10 -2.34
CA ALA A 806 -20.24 -11.29 -2.40
C ALA A 806 -20.33 -10.55 -3.74
N ARG A 807 -21.52 -10.57 -4.35
CA ARG A 807 -21.78 -9.91 -5.64
C ARG A 807 -23.23 -9.44 -5.75
N GLY A 808 -23.41 -8.16 -6.07
CA GLY A 808 -24.69 -7.58 -6.46
C GLY A 808 -25.06 -7.84 -7.92
N ASN A 809 -25.97 -7.05 -8.46
CA ASN A 809 -26.51 -7.22 -9.81
C ASN A 809 -25.45 -6.98 -10.91
N ASN A 810 -25.00 -5.74 -11.05
CA ASN A 810 -23.94 -5.30 -11.97
C ASN A 810 -22.64 -4.93 -11.25
N SER A 811 -22.44 -5.39 -10.01
CA SER A 811 -21.24 -5.05 -9.24
C SER A 811 -20.01 -5.84 -9.69
N ALA A 812 -18.83 -5.32 -9.35
CA ALA A 812 -17.62 -6.13 -9.20
C ALA A 812 -17.88 -7.29 -8.22
N THR A 813 -17.16 -8.39 -8.39
CA THR A 813 -17.20 -9.54 -7.48
C THR A 813 -16.14 -9.33 -6.41
N ILE A 814 -16.55 -9.21 -5.14
CA ILE A 814 -15.63 -9.03 -4.01
C ILE A 814 -15.47 -10.38 -3.29
N GLU A 815 -14.23 -10.78 -3.03
CA GLU A 815 -13.90 -12.00 -2.29
C GLU A 815 -12.95 -11.67 -1.15
N VAL A 816 -13.28 -12.11 0.06
CA VAL A 816 -12.48 -11.92 1.28
C VAL A 816 -12.11 -13.29 1.84
N ARG A 817 -10.81 -13.57 1.92
CA ARG A 817 -10.25 -14.84 2.45
C ARG A 817 -9.51 -14.60 3.74
N LEU A 818 -9.63 -15.53 4.68
CA LEU A 818 -8.74 -15.66 5.82
C LEU A 818 -7.32 -15.97 5.33
N ARG A 819 -6.30 -15.25 5.81
CA ARG A 819 -4.90 -15.60 5.51
C ARG A 819 -4.43 -16.77 6.39
N PRO A 820 -3.64 -17.72 5.86
CA PRO A 820 -2.95 -18.71 6.68
C PRO A 820 -2.10 -18.04 7.78
N PRO A 821 -1.99 -18.59 9.01
CA PRO A 821 -1.32 -17.91 10.13
C PRO A 821 0.11 -17.44 9.85
N HIS A 822 0.90 -18.22 9.09
CA HIS A 822 2.26 -17.84 8.68
C HIS A 822 2.33 -16.66 7.68
N ALA A 823 1.20 -16.26 7.09
CA ALA A 823 1.06 -15.09 6.20
C ALA A 823 0.36 -13.90 6.88
N GLN A 824 0.02 -14.00 8.17
CA GLN A 824 -0.70 -12.97 8.94
C GLN A 824 0.19 -11.85 9.54
N TRP A 825 1.48 -11.81 9.19
CA TRP A 825 2.48 -10.90 9.77
C TRP A 825 2.17 -9.39 9.59
N ARG A 826 1.43 -9.02 8.53
CA ARG A 826 1.02 -7.62 8.25
C ARG A 826 -0.48 -7.45 8.05
N TYR A 827 -1.13 -8.40 7.38
CA TYR A 827 -2.56 -8.38 7.11
C TYR A 827 -3.21 -9.68 7.56
N ARG A 828 -4.42 -9.61 8.10
CA ARG A 828 -5.20 -10.78 8.55
C ARG A 828 -6.09 -11.36 7.46
N LEU A 829 -6.62 -10.50 6.59
CA LEU A 829 -7.48 -10.87 5.46
C LEU A 829 -6.81 -10.60 4.11
N ASP A 830 -7.19 -11.40 3.13
CA ASP A 830 -6.88 -11.20 1.71
C ASP A 830 -8.15 -10.81 0.96
N VAL A 831 -8.21 -9.56 0.47
CA VAL A 831 -9.34 -9.02 -0.29
C VAL A 831 -9.02 -9.02 -1.78
N PHE A 832 -9.96 -9.47 -2.60
CA PHE A 832 -9.89 -9.46 -4.05
C PHE A 832 -11.12 -8.75 -4.63
N ALA A 833 -10.92 -7.97 -5.70
CA ALA A 833 -11.97 -7.40 -6.53
C ALA A 833 -11.77 -7.90 -7.98
N ASP A 834 -12.78 -8.58 -8.53
CA ASP A 834 -12.75 -9.26 -9.84
C ASP A 834 -11.50 -10.15 -10.02
N GLY A 835 -11.14 -10.89 -8.96
CA GLY A 835 -9.97 -11.79 -8.91
C GLY A 835 -8.61 -11.10 -8.74
N GLN A 836 -8.53 -9.76 -8.78
CA GLN A 836 -7.31 -9.02 -8.47
C GLN A 836 -7.25 -8.71 -6.96
N ARG A 837 -6.15 -9.08 -6.29
CA ARG A 837 -5.92 -8.69 -4.89
C ARG A 837 -5.77 -7.17 -4.75
N ILE A 838 -6.43 -6.61 -3.74
CA ILE A 838 -6.36 -5.21 -3.33
C ILE A 838 -5.88 -5.10 -1.88
N TYR A 839 -5.31 -3.94 -1.53
CA TYR A 839 -4.70 -3.68 -0.24
C TYR A 839 -5.24 -2.36 0.34
N PHE A 840 -5.44 -2.33 1.66
CA PHE A 840 -6.03 -1.20 2.39
C PHE A 840 -5.05 -0.65 3.44
N ASP A 841 -3.75 -0.68 3.14
CA ASP A 841 -2.67 -0.34 4.08
C ASP A 841 -2.50 1.17 4.25
N ARG A 842 -2.54 1.90 3.13
CA ARG A 842 -2.42 3.37 3.08
C ARG A 842 -3.73 4.04 3.53
N PRO A 843 -3.73 5.02 4.45
CA PRO A 843 -4.83 5.96 4.70
C PRO A 843 -5.55 6.53 3.48
N SER A 844 -4.92 6.62 2.31
CA SER A 844 -5.53 7.01 1.03
C SER A 844 -6.27 5.89 0.28
N LEU A 845 -5.99 4.62 0.62
CA LEU A 845 -6.59 3.40 0.07
C LEU A 845 -7.58 2.72 1.04
N LYS A 846 -7.85 3.31 2.21
CA LYS A 846 -8.77 2.74 3.23
C LYS A 846 -10.21 2.55 2.75
N PHE A 847 -10.61 3.29 1.71
CA PHE A 847 -11.89 3.21 1.02
C PHE A 847 -11.59 3.06 -0.48
N GLN A 848 -12.20 2.08 -1.14
CA GLN A 848 -11.99 1.79 -2.56
C GLN A 848 -13.33 1.53 -3.24
N HIS A 849 -13.57 2.27 -4.31
CA HIS A 849 -14.83 2.25 -5.05
C HIS A 849 -14.65 1.43 -6.33
N PHE A 850 -15.54 0.47 -6.53
CA PHE A 850 -15.62 -0.40 -7.70
C PHE A 850 -17.01 -0.25 -8.34
N PRO A 851 -17.22 -0.71 -9.58
CA PRO A 851 -18.56 -0.69 -10.17
C PRO A 851 -19.57 -1.41 -9.27
N GLY A 852 -20.65 -0.71 -8.87
CA GLY A 852 -21.75 -1.28 -8.08
C GLY A 852 -21.44 -1.67 -6.63
N VAL A 853 -20.23 -1.40 -6.12
CA VAL A 853 -19.81 -1.80 -4.76
C VAL A 853 -18.68 -0.93 -4.21
N VAL A 854 -18.80 -0.52 -2.96
CA VAL A 854 -17.78 0.15 -2.16
C VAL A 854 -17.20 -0.85 -1.18
N VAL A 855 -15.87 -0.93 -1.08
CA VAL A 855 -15.19 -1.73 -0.08
C VAL A 855 -14.32 -0.83 0.78
N TYR A 856 -14.39 -0.99 2.10
CA TYR A 856 -13.54 -0.23 3.02
C TYR A 856 -13.09 -1.05 4.23
N THR A 857 -12.07 -0.55 4.91
CA THR A 857 -11.62 -1.04 6.22
C THR A 857 -11.64 0.15 7.17
N PRO A 858 -12.10 0.02 8.44
CA PRO A 858 -12.12 1.14 9.37
C PRO A 858 -10.74 1.79 9.54
N THR A 859 -10.71 3.11 9.67
CA THR A 859 -9.49 3.93 9.62
C THR A 859 -8.49 3.60 10.74
N TYR A 860 -8.97 3.15 11.90
CA TYR A 860 -8.16 2.70 13.03
C TYR A 860 -7.57 1.28 12.88
N ILE A 861 -8.03 0.49 11.90
CA ILE A 861 -7.62 -0.91 11.70
C ILE A 861 -6.54 -1.00 10.61
N LEU A 862 -5.26 -1.04 11.01
CA LEU A 862 -4.14 -1.10 10.07
C LEU A 862 -3.87 -2.52 9.51
N ASN A 863 -4.19 -3.57 10.27
CA ASN A 863 -3.90 -4.98 9.96
C ASN A 863 -4.94 -5.65 9.04
N GLN A 864 -5.92 -4.92 8.50
CA GLN A 864 -7.02 -5.47 7.68
C GLN A 864 -7.76 -6.67 8.35
N SER A 865 -8.06 -6.63 9.65
CA SER A 865 -8.90 -7.64 10.31
C SER A 865 -10.40 -7.44 10.10
N GLU A 866 -10.86 -6.23 9.77
CA GLU A 866 -12.25 -5.93 9.43
C GLU A 866 -12.34 -5.35 8.02
N VAL A 867 -13.22 -5.92 7.19
CA VAL A 867 -13.52 -5.48 5.82
C VAL A 867 -15.04 -5.35 5.67
N ILE A 868 -15.49 -4.21 5.19
CA ILE A 868 -16.92 -3.91 4.97
C ILE A 868 -17.15 -3.71 3.47
N ILE A 869 -18.14 -4.41 2.95
CA ILE A 869 -18.58 -4.41 1.55
C ILE A 869 -19.98 -3.79 1.52
N MET A 870 -20.14 -2.64 0.86
CA MET A 870 -21.42 -1.93 0.70
C MET A 870 -21.84 -1.96 -0.77
N PHE A 871 -23.04 -2.43 -1.08
CA PHE A 871 -23.59 -2.37 -2.44
C PHE A 871 -24.45 -1.12 -2.63
N ASP A 872 -24.50 -0.57 -3.84
CA ASP A 872 -25.27 0.63 -4.18
C ASP A 872 -26.79 0.51 -3.88
N THR A 873 -27.29 -0.71 -3.67
CA THR A 873 -28.67 -1.01 -3.25
C THR A 873 -28.91 -0.86 -1.73
N GLY A 874 -27.87 -0.53 -0.96
CA GLY A 874 -27.91 -0.41 0.51
C GLY A 874 -27.74 -1.72 1.27
N ALA A 875 -27.46 -2.83 0.58
CA ALA A 875 -27.08 -4.09 1.22
C ALA A 875 -25.60 -4.07 1.64
N GLY A 876 -25.29 -4.62 2.80
CA GLY A 876 -23.93 -4.68 3.35
C GLY A 876 -23.47 -6.08 3.73
N VAL A 877 -22.17 -6.34 3.65
CA VAL A 877 -21.51 -7.52 4.20
C VAL A 877 -20.27 -7.07 4.97
N GLU A 878 -20.27 -7.28 6.28
CA GLU A 878 -19.10 -7.13 7.15
C GLU A 878 -18.40 -8.49 7.27
N VAL A 879 -17.06 -8.46 7.23
CA VAL A 879 -16.19 -9.61 7.44
C VAL A 879 -15.18 -9.27 8.51
N VAL A 880 -15.16 -10.04 9.60
CA VAL A 880 -14.25 -9.82 10.74
C VAL A 880 -13.44 -11.08 11.01
N GLU A 881 -12.12 -10.93 10.97
CA GLU A 881 -11.15 -11.87 11.53
C GLU A 881 -10.93 -11.58 13.01
N ASN A 882 -10.98 -12.62 13.83
CA ASN A 882 -10.62 -12.56 15.24
C ASN A 882 -9.89 -13.84 15.65
N GLU A 883 -8.64 -13.70 16.12
CA GLU A 883 -7.77 -14.79 16.60
C GLU A 883 -7.66 -16.01 15.64
N GLY A 884 -7.66 -15.76 14.33
CA GLY A 884 -7.60 -16.79 13.29
C GLY A 884 -8.96 -17.36 12.84
N PHE A 885 -10.08 -16.89 13.38
CA PHE A 885 -11.43 -17.29 12.96
C PHE A 885 -12.09 -16.19 12.13
N LEU A 886 -12.82 -16.58 11.08
CA LEU A 886 -13.61 -15.66 10.27
C LEU A 886 -15.07 -15.66 10.73
N SER A 887 -15.64 -14.45 10.87
CA SER A 887 -17.06 -14.23 11.09
C SER A 887 -17.60 -13.22 10.09
N THR A 888 -18.91 -13.25 9.82
CA THR A 888 -19.53 -12.32 8.88
C THR A 888 -20.94 -11.93 9.30
N ARG A 889 -21.30 -10.66 9.04
CA ARG A 889 -22.64 -10.12 9.23
C ARG A 889 -23.16 -9.57 7.91
N MET A 890 -24.39 -9.93 7.58
CA MET A 890 -25.09 -9.49 6.37
C MET A 890 -26.21 -8.52 6.78
N TYR A 891 -26.21 -7.34 6.18
CA TYR A 891 -27.12 -6.23 6.46
C TYR A 891 -28.04 -6.03 5.26
N LEU A 892 -29.36 -6.17 5.46
CA LEU A 892 -30.34 -6.02 4.39
C LEU A 892 -31.36 -4.92 4.71
N PRO A 893 -31.53 -3.91 3.85
CA PRO A 893 -32.60 -2.94 4.01
C PRO A 893 -33.96 -3.60 3.76
N TRP A 894 -35.03 -3.04 4.34
CA TRP A 894 -36.38 -3.62 4.34
C TRP A 894 -36.92 -3.99 2.95
N THR A 895 -36.49 -3.29 1.90
CA THR A 895 -36.79 -3.58 0.48
C THR A 895 -36.39 -4.98 0.02
N TYR A 896 -35.39 -5.58 0.66
CA TYR A 896 -34.96 -6.96 0.43
C TYR A 896 -35.82 -7.95 1.24
N LEU A 897 -36.09 -7.65 2.52
CA LEU A 897 -36.81 -8.55 3.45
C LEU A 897 -38.29 -8.79 3.05
N VAL A 898 -38.92 -7.83 2.36
CA VAL A 898 -40.28 -7.98 1.82
C VAL A 898 -40.31 -8.86 0.56
N LYS A 899 -39.17 -9.09 -0.09
CA LYS A 899 -39.02 -10.06 -1.19
C LYS A 899 -38.71 -11.43 -0.59
N LYS A 900 -38.93 -12.51 -1.35
CA LYS A 900 -38.58 -13.87 -0.90
C LYS A 900 -37.07 -14.06 -0.88
N VAL A 901 -36.44 -13.65 0.21
CA VAL A 901 -35.06 -14.00 0.55
C VAL A 901 -35.01 -15.50 0.81
N HIS A 902 -34.06 -16.18 0.17
CA HIS A 902 -33.70 -17.54 0.53
C HIS A 902 -32.28 -17.52 1.11
N LEU A 903 -32.21 -17.93 2.38
CA LEU A 903 -31.04 -18.41 3.10
C LEU A 903 -30.94 -19.93 2.84
#